data_AF-A0A7C8DIT4-F1
#
_entry.id   AF-A0A7C8DIT4-F1
#
_cell.length_a   1.000
_cell.length_b   1.000
_cell.length_c   1.000
_cell.angle_alpha   90.00
_cell.angle_beta   90.00
_cell.angle_gamma   90.00
#
_symmetry.space_group_name_H-M   'P 1'
#
loop_
_entity.id
_entity.type
_entity.pdbx_description
1 polymer ?
#
loop_
_entity_poly.entity_id
_entity_poly.type
_entity_poly.pdbx_seq_one_letter_code
_entity_poly.pdbx_strand_id
1 'polypeptide(L)'
;MGPTTVSRRSASRPRLLRLGMGILLALFGKGILATPSASADVTLSSYNHQTGAFLYEIEHMPDLDQRREATPFCDPLIQSCINGLPGNGSMYCAPTSAMNMMTYIANHGFPEMNPPGVGDWQSQTRYDDATSNIAALGVEMGTHATNGTTGGGFKTGLQAWLELYGKFTVHYDQANGNYSPTLDVIAKSAVIGGSLVSFGHHRWANIGVVDGALFVNAIPSGHVVTLSVASRSGRVSGKTVVGVRDPANGDSDKSMQAPFANKFFNVEDHLLTHSDGGGNSWTRVMSILNYKASAGAFSIIGDYVALRPKAGYSLTSDGLYFVPHIPRLFDPGPPCCDPIASPTGTRILAIADHPDGIGYLVLVEGGPAGPEALYLIGLGDQVPEFLLALQGATAMALGRNRSLYIVRSTGPTSGDVLERITLDPQPGTLASILLPQPVQAIAIDDAADEVVLLSTTNSMVMRIDFGLVGAPSQLDISGVVPLSGDAQISVSPADGSLWMLTDASSSLFGLSTGVTGGLSTEAIDPMGDNQPSGFDFDDAGHLFVSRDGLIVEFERDGSGIWQELTDSFFAGLQSEGVLRMTRSRTNYDPSPDATPPFNIPAEEVIAGDPLQLAYPNGWSLAGIAEGGQIISFTVEDIPLQITTVAGQTAAEIATAMADEILLDSTLRSYGIYSRGANTRILVGGSVSGLGIGDAGITAVSLPSVPGLGPWAVGMLMLSLVGTGVLRRSRKKT
;
A
#
# COMPACT_ATOMS: atom_id res chain seq x y z
N MET A 1 -26.18 -10.29 79.94
CA MET A 1 -27.49 -9.66 80.21
C MET A 1 -27.84 -8.83 78.99
N GLY A 2 -29.04 -9.06 78.43
CA GLY A 2 -29.48 -8.48 77.15
C GLY A 2 -29.95 -7.01 77.24
N PRO A 3 -30.82 -6.55 76.31
CA PRO A 3 -30.42 -5.60 75.26
C PRO A 3 -31.26 -4.30 75.27
N THR A 4 -30.83 -3.29 74.49
CA THR A 4 -31.68 -2.17 74.08
C THR A 4 -31.37 -1.67 72.66
N THR A 5 -32.38 -1.79 71.81
CA THR A 5 -32.61 -1.16 70.50
C THR A 5 -33.01 0.31 70.60
N VAL A 6 -32.67 1.16 69.61
CA VAL A 6 -33.47 2.22 68.91
C VAL A 6 -32.55 2.88 67.84
N SER A 7 -32.71 2.69 66.52
CA SER A 7 -33.53 3.43 65.51
C SER A 7 -33.11 4.89 65.18
N ARG A 8 -32.64 5.16 63.94
CA ARG A 8 -33.31 5.93 62.84
C ARG A 8 -32.36 6.67 61.86
N ARG A 9 -32.68 6.45 60.56
CA ARG A 9 -32.77 7.38 59.41
C ARG A 9 -31.52 8.00 58.74
N SER A 10 -31.24 7.43 57.56
CA SER A 10 -31.17 8.06 56.22
C SER A 10 -31.44 9.57 56.13
N ALA A 11 -30.48 10.29 55.52
CA ALA A 11 -30.69 11.60 54.91
C ALA A 11 -30.00 11.62 53.53
N SER A 12 -30.83 11.66 52.49
CA SER A 12 -30.50 11.95 51.10
C SER A 12 -30.06 13.42 50.94
N ARG A 13 -29.02 13.67 50.14
CA ARG A 13 -28.65 15.02 49.70
C ARG A 13 -29.44 15.39 48.43
N PRO A 14 -30.08 16.57 48.34
CA PRO A 14 -30.78 17.00 47.14
C PRO A 14 -29.84 17.62 46.11
N ARG A 15 -30.00 17.22 44.84
CA ARG A 15 -29.46 17.93 43.66
C ARG A 15 -30.29 19.18 43.42
N LEU A 16 -29.65 20.35 43.51
CA LEU A 16 -30.21 21.65 43.13
C LEU A 16 -30.04 21.83 41.61
N LEU A 17 -31.15 21.74 40.87
CA LEU A 17 -31.29 22.30 39.52
C LEU A 17 -31.12 23.83 39.62
N ARG A 18 -30.13 24.39 38.90
CA ARG A 18 -30.12 25.80 38.55
C ARG A 18 -30.50 25.95 37.08
N LEU A 19 -31.74 26.37 36.86
CA LEU A 19 -32.20 26.99 35.63
C LEU A 19 -31.59 28.41 35.58
N GLY A 20 -30.80 28.71 34.55
CA GLY A 20 -30.20 30.03 34.33
C GLY A 20 -30.16 30.33 32.85
N MET A 21 -31.25 30.91 32.36
CA MET A 21 -31.41 31.42 31.00
C MET A 21 -30.70 32.79 30.92
N GLY A 22 -29.74 32.93 30.02
CA GLY A 22 -28.99 34.17 29.80
C GLY A 22 -28.36 34.19 28.42
N ILE A 23 -29.03 34.85 27.50
CA ILE A 23 -28.65 35.14 26.11
C ILE A 23 -27.37 35.99 26.09
N LEU A 24 -26.36 35.60 25.29
CA LEU A 24 -25.50 36.57 24.63
C LEU A 24 -25.13 36.11 23.21
N LEU A 25 -25.55 36.96 22.28
CA LEU A 25 -25.33 36.93 20.85
C LEU A 25 -23.89 37.36 20.54
N ALA A 26 -23.11 36.52 19.85
CA ALA A 26 -21.90 36.94 19.13
C ALA A 26 -21.74 36.08 17.86
N LEU A 27 -22.53 36.42 16.85
CA LEU A 27 -22.29 36.03 15.46
C LEU A 27 -21.07 36.81 14.95
N PHE A 28 -19.91 36.16 14.91
CA PHE A 28 -18.87 36.50 13.95
C PHE A 28 -18.75 35.32 12.98
N GLY A 29 -19.35 35.51 11.81
CA GLY A 29 -19.16 34.64 10.67
C GLY A 29 -17.71 34.71 10.21
N LYS A 30 -16.92 33.69 10.55
CA LYS A 30 -15.83 33.26 9.68
C LYS A 30 -16.48 32.41 8.59
N GLY A 31 -16.57 32.96 7.39
CA GLY A 31 -16.86 32.17 6.21
C GLY A 31 -15.77 31.12 6.07
N ILE A 32 -16.07 29.89 6.49
CA ILE A 32 -15.33 28.72 6.07
C ILE A 32 -15.61 28.63 4.58
N LEU A 33 -14.65 29.06 3.78
CA LEU A 33 -14.56 28.59 2.41
C LEU A 33 -14.47 27.07 2.53
N ALA A 34 -15.58 26.39 2.28
CA ALA A 34 -15.56 24.97 2.02
C ALA A 34 -14.68 24.81 0.78
N THR A 35 -13.42 24.45 1.00
CA THR A 35 -12.60 23.84 -0.05
C THR A 35 -13.43 22.67 -0.58
N PRO A 36 -13.55 22.49 -1.91
CA PRO A 36 -14.20 21.30 -2.44
C PRO A 36 -13.53 20.11 -1.77
N SER A 37 -14.33 19.29 -1.09
CA SER A 37 -13.88 17.99 -0.61
C SER A 37 -13.26 17.29 -1.82
N ALA A 38 -11.96 16.98 -1.73
CA ALA A 38 -11.36 16.06 -2.67
C ALA A 38 -12.29 14.84 -2.74
N SER A 39 -12.77 14.51 -3.94
CA SER A 39 -13.41 13.22 -4.13
C SER A 39 -12.40 12.17 -3.65
N ALA A 40 -12.84 11.20 -2.83
CA ALA A 40 -11.97 10.09 -2.51
C ALA A 40 -11.55 9.44 -3.84
N ASP A 41 -10.27 9.53 -4.19
CA ASP A 41 -9.74 8.94 -5.43
C ASP A 41 -9.86 7.42 -5.42
N VAL A 42 -9.96 6.82 -4.24
CA VAL A 42 -10.42 5.44 -4.09
C VAL A 42 -11.93 5.43 -4.27
N THR A 43 -12.38 5.04 -5.46
CA THR A 43 -13.80 5.01 -5.84
C THR A 43 -14.49 3.71 -5.43
N LEU A 44 -13.72 2.64 -5.20
CA LEU A 44 -14.22 1.38 -4.67
C LEU A 44 -13.25 0.85 -3.61
N SER A 45 -13.76 0.49 -2.43
CA SER A 45 -12.98 -0.13 -1.37
C SER A 45 -13.89 -1.01 -0.51
N SER A 46 -13.73 -2.33 -0.62
CA SER A 46 -14.46 -3.28 0.21
C SER A 46 -13.71 -4.61 0.32
N TYR A 47 -13.74 -5.20 1.50
CA TYR A 47 -13.20 -6.52 1.77
C TYR A 47 -14.20 -7.30 2.62
N ASN A 48 -14.47 -8.55 2.26
CA ASN A 48 -15.34 -9.45 3.02
C ASN A 48 -14.51 -10.57 3.64
N HIS A 49 -14.29 -10.48 4.96
CA HIS A 49 -13.52 -11.44 5.74
C HIS A 49 -14.03 -12.88 5.68
N GLN A 50 -15.33 -13.07 5.46
CA GLN A 50 -15.93 -14.42 5.44
C GLN A 50 -15.71 -15.13 4.11
N THR A 51 -15.70 -14.39 3.01
CA THR A 51 -15.64 -14.95 1.65
C THR A 51 -14.31 -14.71 0.95
N GLY A 52 -13.47 -13.82 1.48
CA GLY A 52 -12.27 -13.33 0.81
C GLY A 52 -12.57 -12.52 -0.45
N ALA A 53 -13.83 -12.08 -0.64
CA ALA A 53 -14.20 -11.22 -1.76
C ALA A 53 -13.71 -9.80 -1.50
N PHE A 54 -13.15 -9.16 -2.53
CA PHE A 54 -12.64 -7.81 -2.43
C PHE A 54 -12.90 -7.00 -3.69
N LEU A 55 -12.96 -5.69 -3.52
CA LEU A 55 -13.06 -4.72 -4.59
C LEU A 55 -12.27 -3.47 -4.18
N TYR A 56 -11.32 -3.10 -5.03
CA TYR A 56 -10.46 -1.93 -4.89
C TYR A 56 -10.34 -1.25 -6.26
N GLU A 57 -10.53 0.07 -6.29
CA GLU A 57 -10.27 0.91 -7.45
C GLU A 57 -9.79 2.29 -6.98
N ILE A 58 -8.64 2.72 -7.52
CA ILE A 58 -8.05 4.04 -7.29
C ILE A 58 -7.92 4.75 -8.64
N GLU A 59 -8.52 5.94 -8.72
CA GLU A 59 -8.43 6.85 -9.85
C GLU A 59 -7.16 7.72 -9.76
N HIS A 60 -6.81 8.37 -10.86
CA HIS A 60 -5.68 9.32 -10.96
C HIS A 60 -4.28 8.76 -10.65
N MET A 61 -4.13 7.47 -10.31
CA MET A 61 -2.82 6.81 -10.20
C MET A 61 -2.03 7.00 -11.51
N PRO A 62 -0.84 7.65 -11.50
CA PRO A 62 -0.04 7.87 -12.69
C PRO A 62 0.50 6.58 -13.32
N ASP A 63 0.77 6.62 -14.62
CA ASP A 63 1.30 5.50 -15.42
C ASP A 63 2.50 5.98 -16.23
N LEU A 64 3.56 6.39 -15.53
CA LEU A 64 4.78 6.90 -16.15
C LEU A 64 5.46 5.82 -16.98
N ASP A 65 6.01 6.21 -18.13
CA ASP A 65 6.79 5.27 -18.94
C ASP A 65 8.20 5.11 -18.39
N GLN A 66 8.69 3.87 -18.38
CA GLN A 66 10.11 3.61 -18.11
C GLN A 66 10.98 3.78 -19.36
N ARG A 67 10.45 3.65 -20.58
CA ARG A 67 11.28 3.71 -21.80
C ARG A 67 11.61 5.15 -22.15
N ARG A 68 12.86 5.51 -21.94
CA ARG A 68 13.33 6.88 -22.09
C ARG A 68 14.70 6.89 -22.76
N GLU A 69 14.73 7.21 -24.03
CA GLU A 69 15.93 7.29 -24.85
C GLU A 69 16.43 8.74 -24.87
N ALA A 70 17.72 8.92 -24.60
CA ALA A 70 18.34 10.24 -24.72
C ALA A 70 18.35 10.64 -26.20
N THR A 71 17.89 11.85 -26.53
CA THR A 71 18.00 12.34 -27.90
C THR A 71 19.38 12.97 -28.11
N PRO A 72 20.16 12.52 -29.12
CA PRO A 72 21.51 13.04 -29.35
C PRO A 72 21.53 14.44 -29.98
N PHE A 73 20.38 14.94 -30.47
CA PHE A 73 20.25 16.28 -31.04
C PHE A 73 19.46 17.17 -30.10
N CYS A 74 20.17 17.95 -29.29
CA CYS A 74 19.60 19.14 -28.68
C CYS A 74 19.14 20.05 -29.83
N ASP A 75 17.85 20.32 -29.94
CA ASP A 75 17.35 21.30 -30.92
C ASP A 75 18.01 22.65 -30.60
N PRO A 76 18.84 23.21 -31.52
CA PRO A 76 19.54 24.45 -31.26
C PRO A 76 18.62 25.68 -31.16
N LEU A 77 17.33 25.54 -31.49
CA LEU A 77 16.33 26.60 -31.40
C LEU A 77 15.49 26.54 -30.11
N ILE A 78 15.42 25.39 -29.43
CA ILE A 78 14.55 25.18 -28.26
C ILE A 78 15.32 24.73 -27.00
N GLN A 79 16.60 24.36 -27.13
CA GLN A 79 17.52 24.06 -26.02
C GLN A 79 16.96 23.08 -24.97
N SER A 80 16.08 22.14 -25.35
CA SER A 80 15.66 21.02 -24.51
C SER A 80 16.27 19.73 -25.06
N CYS A 81 17.32 19.23 -24.42
CA CYS A 81 17.82 17.88 -24.67
C CYS A 81 16.96 16.92 -23.84
N ILE A 82 16.43 15.85 -24.44
CA ILE A 82 15.66 14.86 -23.69
C ILE A 82 16.63 14.06 -22.82
N ASN A 83 16.42 14.08 -21.51
CA ASN A 83 17.16 13.22 -20.61
C ASN A 83 16.69 11.78 -20.85
N GLY A 84 17.62 10.88 -21.15
CA GLY A 84 17.33 9.44 -21.24
C GLY A 84 17.63 8.72 -19.94
N LEU A 85 17.06 7.53 -19.78
CA LEU A 85 17.46 6.59 -18.74
C LEU A 85 18.58 5.67 -19.25
N PRO A 86 19.51 5.23 -18.39
CA PRO A 86 20.49 4.21 -18.74
C PRO A 86 19.83 2.97 -19.36
N GLY A 87 20.44 2.43 -20.42
CA GLY A 87 19.86 1.31 -21.17
C GLY A 87 18.50 1.61 -21.81
N ASN A 88 18.20 2.89 -22.08
CA ASN A 88 16.91 3.40 -22.53
C ASN A 88 15.76 3.05 -21.58
N GLY A 89 16.06 2.89 -20.29
CA GLY A 89 15.07 2.57 -19.27
C GLY A 89 14.55 1.14 -19.31
N SER A 90 15.21 0.25 -20.05
CA SER A 90 14.78 -1.15 -20.23
C SER A 90 14.72 -1.99 -18.96
N MET A 91 15.25 -1.47 -17.86
CA MET A 91 15.43 -2.15 -16.59
C MET A 91 14.94 -1.27 -15.43
N TYR A 92 14.07 -0.29 -15.71
CA TYR A 92 13.65 0.76 -14.75
C TYR A 92 12.20 0.59 -14.27
N CYS A 93 11.64 -0.62 -14.32
CA CYS A 93 10.24 -0.84 -13.93
C CYS A 93 9.99 -0.50 -12.46
N ALA A 94 10.88 -0.93 -11.55
CA ALA A 94 10.75 -0.65 -10.12
C ALA A 94 10.81 0.85 -9.78
N PRO A 95 11.82 1.63 -10.19
CA PRO A 95 11.84 3.07 -9.89
C PRO A 95 10.69 3.83 -10.58
N THR A 96 10.24 3.40 -11.76
CA THR A 96 9.09 4.03 -12.42
C THR A 96 7.77 3.74 -11.69
N SER A 97 7.50 2.49 -11.30
CA SER A 97 6.33 2.14 -10.48
C SER A 97 6.32 2.82 -9.12
N ALA A 98 7.49 2.98 -8.51
CA ALA A 98 7.64 3.76 -7.29
C ALA A 98 7.31 5.25 -7.53
N MET A 99 7.80 5.82 -8.63
CA MET A 99 7.52 7.20 -9.01
C MET A 99 6.04 7.44 -9.29
N ASN A 100 5.29 6.46 -9.81
CA ASN A 100 3.82 6.55 -9.89
C ASN A 100 3.19 6.80 -8.51
N MET A 101 3.61 6.05 -7.48
CA MET A 101 3.13 6.26 -6.11
C MET A 101 3.56 7.62 -5.55
N MET A 102 4.79 8.07 -5.82
CA MET A 102 5.31 9.35 -5.34
C MET A 102 4.59 10.55 -5.95
N THR A 103 4.39 10.51 -7.27
CA THR A 103 3.67 11.55 -8.01
C THR A 103 2.20 11.61 -7.61
N TYR A 104 1.59 10.45 -7.34
CA TYR A 104 0.26 10.38 -6.74
C TYR A 104 0.25 11.07 -5.36
N ILE A 105 1.13 10.68 -4.44
CA ILE A 105 1.15 11.29 -3.10
C ILE A 105 1.30 12.81 -3.16
N ALA A 106 2.22 13.30 -4.01
CA ALA A 106 2.43 14.73 -4.19
C ALA A 106 1.16 15.45 -4.68
N ASN A 107 0.45 14.88 -5.64
CA ASN A 107 -0.82 15.41 -6.16
C ASN A 107 -1.99 15.28 -5.18
N HIS A 108 -1.91 14.39 -4.20
CA HIS A 108 -3.02 13.96 -3.35
C HIS A 108 -2.75 14.17 -1.85
N GLY A 109 -2.36 15.40 -1.50
CA GLY A 109 -2.34 15.87 -0.10
C GLY A 109 -0.96 16.17 0.47
N PHE A 110 0.12 15.89 -0.27
CA PHE A 110 1.50 16.07 0.20
C PHE A 110 2.35 16.84 -0.82
N PRO A 111 1.96 18.07 -1.20
CA PRO A 111 2.65 18.85 -2.24
C PRO A 111 4.11 19.18 -1.91
N GLU A 112 4.49 19.14 -0.64
CA GLU A 112 5.87 19.28 -0.16
C GLU A 112 6.79 18.13 -0.58
N MET A 113 6.23 17.01 -1.06
CA MET A 113 6.97 15.89 -1.61
C MET A 113 7.59 16.27 -2.96
N ASN A 114 8.68 17.03 -2.92
CA ASN A 114 9.36 17.57 -4.08
C ASN A 114 10.89 17.34 -4.00
N PRO A 115 11.48 16.59 -4.95
CA PRO A 115 10.85 15.92 -6.08
C PRO A 115 9.97 14.71 -5.66
N PRO A 116 8.95 14.33 -6.47
CA PRO A 116 8.61 14.88 -7.78
C PRO A 116 7.76 16.16 -7.77
N GLY A 117 7.00 16.41 -6.71
CA GLY A 117 6.11 17.57 -6.58
C GLY A 117 4.77 17.43 -7.31
N VAL A 118 3.92 18.44 -7.16
CA VAL A 118 2.62 18.49 -7.84
C VAL A 118 2.79 18.73 -9.34
N GLY A 119 2.07 17.98 -10.17
CA GLY A 119 2.11 18.18 -11.61
C GLY A 119 1.12 17.30 -12.40
N ASP A 120 0.83 17.76 -13.62
CA ASP A 120 0.25 16.91 -14.66
C ASP A 120 1.37 16.03 -15.23
N TRP A 121 1.53 14.85 -14.64
CA TRP A 121 2.59 13.90 -14.99
C TRP A 121 2.36 13.17 -16.31
N GLN A 122 1.16 13.30 -16.91
CA GLN A 122 0.91 12.81 -18.27
C GLN A 122 1.38 13.82 -19.33
N SER A 123 1.52 15.10 -18.97
CA SER A 123 1.98 16.14 -19.88
C SER A 123 3.39 15.87 -20.38
N GLN A 124 3.60 15.99 -21.70
CA GLN A 124 4.92 15.90 -22.31
C GLN A 124 5.90 16.95 -21.75
N THR A 125 5.42 18.08 -21.24
CA THR A 125 6.28 19.10 -20.60
C THR A 125 6.92 18.63 -19.30
N ARG A 126 6.40 17.55 -18.70
CA ARG A 126 6.95 16.90 -17.49
C ARG A 126 7.79 15.65 -17.81
N TYR A 127 7.99 15.34 -19.09
CA TYR A 127 8.72 14.14 -19.50
C TYR A 127 10.13 14.12 -18.89
N ASP A 128 10.92 15.18 -19.06
CA ASP A 128 12.30 15.22 -18.54
C ASP A 128 12.37 15.31 -17.02
N ASP A 129 11.37 15.93 -16.37
CA ASP A 129 11.24 15.93 -14.90
C ASP A 129 11.03 14.49 -14.40
N ALA A 130 10.10 13.76 -15.02
CA ALA A 130 9.86 12.35 -14.70
C ALA A 130 11.10 11.50 -14.98
N THR A 131 11.79 11.70 -16.10
CA THR A 131 13.05 11.01 -16.40
C THR A 131 14.08 11.24 -15.30
N SER A 132 14.27 12.50 -14.89
CA SER A 132 15.28 12.87 -13.90
C SER A 132 14.95 12.28 -12.52
N ASN A 133 13.68 12.30 -12.13
CA ASN A 133 13.22 11.72 -10.87
C ASN A 133 13.32 10.19 -10.86
N ILE A 134 12.95 9.53 -11.96
CA ILE A 134 13.11 8.06 -12.13
C ILE A 134 14.60 7.69 -12.11
N ALA A 135 15.46 8.48 -12.74
CA ALA A 135 16.91 8.25 -12.73
C ALA A 135 17.49 8.35 -11.32
N ALA A 136 17.12 9.42 -10.58
CA ALA A 136 17.56 9.64 -9.21
C ALA A 136 17.08 8.51 -8.28
N LEU A 137 15.80 8.16 -8.34
CA LEU A 137 15.26 7.05 -7.56
C LEU A 137 15.88 5.70 -7.98
N GLY A 138 16.20 5.55 -9.27
CA GLY A 138 16.94 4.41 -9.79
C GLY A 138 18.32 4.25 -9.15
N VAL A 139 19.03 5.34 -8.85
CA VAL A 139 20.30 5.33 -8.11
C VAL A 139 20.08 4.85 -6.67
N GLU A 140 19.10 5.43 -5.96
CA GLU A 140 18.78 5.03 -4.59
C GLU A 140 18.36 3.55 -4.49
N MET A 141 17.67 3.04 -5.52
CA MET A 141 17.28 1.64 -5.60
C MET A 141 18.40 0.70 -6.08
N GLY A 142 19.56 1.22 -6.48
CA GLY A 142 20.65 0.42 -7.06
C GLY A 142 20.30 -0.21 -8.42
N THR A 143 19.44 0.44 -9.20
CA THR A 143 18.94 -0.05 -10.49
C THR A 143 20.03 -0.03 -11.55
N HIS A 144 20.29 -1.19 -12.16
CA HIS A 144 21.27 -1.32 -13.23
C HIS A 144 20.62 -1.36 -14.62
N ALA A 145 21.25 -0.70 -15.59
CA ALA A 145 20.77 -0.61 -16.98
C ALA A 145 20.55 -1.97 -17.68
N THR A 146 21.16 -3.05 -17.19
CA THR A 146 21.06 -4.41 -17.75
C THR A 146 20.52 -5.47 -16.80
N ASN A 147 20.52 -5.20 -15.48
CA ASN A 147 20.22 -6.22 -14.47
C ASN A 147 19.01 -5.84 -13.60
N GLY A 148 18.37 -4.71 -13.88
CA GLY A 148 17.22 -4.27 -13.12
C GLY A 148 17.59 -3.78 -11.74
N THR A 149 16.56 -3.64 -10.93
CA THR A 149 16.65 -3.53 -9.48
C THR A 149 16.73 -4.95 -8.92
N THR A 150 17.55 -5.16 -7.90
CA THR A 150 17.75 -6.51 -7.32
C THR A 150 17.61 -6.49 -5.81
N GLY A 151 17.12 -7.59 -5.23
CA GLY A 151 16.99 -7.76 -3.79
C GLY A 151 16.10 -6.70 -3.14
N GLY A 152 16.44 -6.31 -1.91
CA GLY A 152 15.74 -5.27 -1.15
C GLY A 152 15.89 -3.84 -1.71
N GLY A 153 16.55 -3.63 -2.86
CA GLY A 153 16.82 -2.31 -3.43
C GLY A 153 15.57 -1.46 -3.67
N PHE A 154 14.44 -2.08 -4.07
CA PHE A 154 13.17 -1.37 -4.21
C PHE A 154 12.73 -0.74 -2.87
N LYS A 155 12.70 -1.52 -1.79
CA LYS A 155 12.37 -1.03 -0.45
C LYS A 155 13.37 0.03 0.02
N THR A 156 14.66 -0.28 -0.03
CA THR A 156 15.73 0.61 0.48
C THR A 156 15.72 1.95 -0.21
N GLY A 157 15.64 1.98 -1.55
CA GLY A 157 15.62 3.24 -2.30
C GLY A 157 14.34 4.04 -2.11
N LEU A 158 13.18 3.38 -2.05
CA LEU A 158 11.92 4.06 -1.77
C LEU A 158 11.88 4.62 -0.34
N GLN A 159 12.37 3.85 0.63
CA GLN A 159 12.46 4.28 2.03
C GLN A 159 13.39 5.48 2.17
N ALA A 160 14.60 5.42 1.60
CA ALA A 160 15.55 6.53 1.63
C ALA A 160 14.96 7.83 1.02
N TRP A 161 14.22 7.71 -0.08
CA TRP A 161 13.54 8.85 -0.70
C TRP A 161 12.46 9.47 0.22
N LEU A 162 11.72 8.63 0.93
CA LEU A 162 10.59 9.03 1.78
C LEU A 162 11.03 9.52 3.17
N GLU A 163 12.15 9.05 3.68
CA GLU A 163 12.74 9.46 4.96
C GLU A 163 12.99 10.95 5.01
N LEU A 164 13.35 11.58 3.88
CA LEU A 164 13.49 13.03 3.74
C LEU A 164 12.24 13.82 4.18
N TYR A 165 11.08 13.19 4.14
CA TYR A 165 9.80 13.79 4.53
C TYR A 165 9.29 13.28 5.88
N GLY A 166 9.77 12.12 6.36
CA GLY A 166 9.40 11.54 7.66
C GLY A 166 7.93 11.08 7.79
N LYS A 167 7.15 11.04 6.70
CA LYS A 167 5.68 10.92 6.74
C LYS A 167 5.11 9.56 6.38
N PHE A 168 5.93 8.64 5.88
CA PHE A 168 5.47 7.36 5.33
C PHE A 168 6.28 6.19 5.87
N THR A 169 5.69 5.00 5.77
CA THR A 169 6.37 3.72 6.00
C THR A 169 6.28 2.86 4.75
N VAL A 170 7.34 2.09 4.51
CA VAL A 170 7.49 1.20 3.36
C VAL A 170 7.53 -0.24 3.84
N HIS A 171 6.53 -1.03 3.45
CA HIS A 171 6.49 -2.47 3.69
C HIS A 171 6.87 -3.19 2.41
N TYR A 172 7.88 -4.05 2.45
CA TYR A 172 8.27 -4.89 1.32
C TYR A 172 8.24 -6.36 1.72
N ASP A 173 7.31 -7.10 1.13
CA ASP A 173 7.16 -8.52 1.40
C ASP A 173 7.41 -9.32 0.12
N GLN A 174 8.28 -10.31 0.22
CA GLN A 174 8.58 -11.28 -0.82
C GLN A 174 8.16 -12.68 -0.38
N ALA A 175 7.99 -13.56 -1.37
CA ALA A 175 7.72 -14.96 -1.12
C ALA A 175 8.96 -15.63 -0.46
N ASN A 176 8.82 -16.09 0.79
CA ASN A 176 9.89 -16.72 1.57
C ASN A 176 9.33 -17.92 2.34
N GLY A 177 10.02 -19.06 2.28
CA GLY A 177 9.56 -20.30 2.90
C GLY A 177 8.14 -20.66 2.45
N ASN A 178 7.24 -20.85 3.42
CA ASN A 178 5.83 -21.17 3.16
C ASN A 178 4.93 -19.95 2.92
N TYR A 179 5.46 -18.74 3.02
CA TYR A 179 4.71 -17.50 2.73
C TYR A 179 4.91 -17.08 1.28
N SER A 180 3.83 -16.55 0.68
CA SER A 180 3.87 -15.85 -0.60
C SER A 180 2.81 -14.76 -0.66
N PRO A 181 3.12 -13.60 -1.26
CA PRO A 181 2.12 -12.60 -1.52
C PRO A 181 1.15 -13.12 -2.58
N THR A 182 -0.13 -13.05 -2.25
CA THR A 182 -1.23 -13.31 -3.18
C THR A 182 -1.94 -12.00 -3.49
N LEU A 183 -2.76 -11.99 -4.53
CA LEU A 183 -3.60 -10.82 -4.80
C LEU A 183 -4.55 -10.51 -3.63
N ASP A 184 -4.93 -11.50 -2.82
CA ASP A 184 -5.72 -11.30 -1.60
C ASP A 184 -4.97 -10.42 -0.58
N VAL A 185 -3.71 -10.76 -0.31
CA VAL A 185 -2.84 -10.00 0.62
C VAL A 185 -2.61 -8.58 0.11
N ILE A 186 -2.29 -8.45 -1.18
CA ILE A 186 -2.13 -7.16 -1.85
C ILE A 186 -3.41 -6.32 -1.75
N ALA A 187 -4.58 -6.91 -2.00
CA ALA A 187 -5.86 -6.24 -1.92
C ALA A 187 -6.20 -5.82 -0.47
N LYS A 188 -5.89 -6.66 0.54
CA LYS A 188 -6.06 -6.27 1.95
C LYS A 188 -5.18 -5.07 2.31
N SER A 189 -3.93 -5.04 1.87
CA SER A 189 -3.03 -3.91 2.12
C SER A 189 -3.58 -2.60 1.54
N ALA A 190 -4.16 -2.66 0.35
CA ALA A 190 -4.81 -1.50 -0.28
C ALA A 190 -6.16 -1.11 0.38
N VAL A 191 -7.05 -2.07 0.59
CA VAL A 191 -8.43 -1.84 1.08
C VAL A 191 -8.48 -1.57 2.58
N ILE A 192 -7.86 -2.44 3.37
CA ILE A 192 -7.91 -2.38 4.84
C ILE A 192 -6.78 -1.49 5.35
N GLY A 193 -5.56 -1.68 4.82
CA GLY A 193 -4.39 -0.89 5.22
C GLY A 193 -4.40 0.55 4.68
N GLY A 194 -5.17 0.83 3.62
CA GLY A 194 -5.19 2.14 2.97
C GLY A 194 -3.89 2.48 2.25
N SER A 195 -3.11 1.46 1.85
CA SER A 195 -1.79 1.63 1.24
C SER A 195 -1.89 1.89 -0.27
N LEU A 196 -0.92 2.64 -0.81
CA LEU A 196 -0.56 2.49 -2.22
C LEU A 196 0.28 1.23 -2.36
N VAL A 197 0.03 0.46 -3.41
CA VAL A 197 0.72 -0.82 -3.59
C VAL A 197 1.34 -0.89 -4.98
N SER A 198 2.59 -1.34 -5.04
CA SER A 198 3.20 -1.87 -6.26
C SER A 198 3.57 -3.33 -6.02
N PHE A 199 3.56 -4.16 -7.05
CA PHE A 199 3.94 -5.56 -6.89
C PHE A 199 4.81 -6.05 -8.04
N GLY A 200 5.73 -6.94 -7.71
CA GLY A 200 6.58 -7.64 -8.65
C GLY A 200 5.94 -8.95 -9.09
N HIS A 201 5.87 -9.18 -10.40
CA HIS A 201 5.60 -10.48 -10.95
C HIS A 201 6.82 -11.05 -11.69
N HIS A 202 7.13 -12.31 -11.42
CA HIS A 202 8.34 -12.98 -11.87
C HIS A 202 8.02 -14.11 -12.83
N ARG A 203 8.97 -14.47 -13.70
CA ARG A 203 8.80 -15.61 -14.61
C ARG A 203 9.31 -16.90 -13.96
N TRP A 204 8.48 -17.93 -14.04
CA TRP A 204 8.78 -19.25 -13.48
C TRP A 204 8.56 -20.32 -14.53
N ALA A 205 9.57 -21.13 -14.79
CA ALA A 205 9.47 -22.28 -15.68
C ALA A 205 8.49 -23.30 -15.09
N ASN A 206 7.53 -23.73 -15.89
CA ASN A 206 6.66 -24.85 -15.53
C ASN A 206 7.39 -26.16 -15.86
N ILE A 207 7.83 -26.87 -14.83
CA ILE A 207 8.62 -28.11 -14.97
C ILE A 207 7.81 -29.37 -14.64
N GLY A 208 6.51 -29.22 -14.34
CA GLY A 208 5.58 -30.33 -14.20
C GLY A 208 4.64 -30.18 -13.00
N VAL A 209 4.25 -31.32 -12.45
CA VAL A 209 3.37 -31.40 -11.27
C VAL A 209 3.97 -32.41 -10.30
N VAL A 210 4.04 -32.06 -9.02
CA VAL A 210 4.50 -32.93 -7.93
C VAL A 210 3.47 -32.87 -6.79
N ASP A 211 2.99 -34.03 -6.34
CA ASP A 211 2.01 -34.16 -5.26
C ASP A 211 0.74 -33.28 -5.42
N GLY A 212 0.32 -33.07 -6.67
CA GLY A 212 -0.84 -32.24 -7.02
C GLY A 212 -0.58 -30.73 -7.06
N ALA A 213 0.63 -30.28 -6.73
CA ALA A 213 1.09 -28.90 -6.86
C ALA A 213 1.84 -28.68 -8.19
N LEU A 214 1.72 -27.49 -8.77
CA LEU A 214 2.53 -27.10 -9.93
C LEU A 214 4.01 -27.04 -9.50
N PHE A 215 4.88 -27.75 -10.21
CA PHE A 215 6.31 -27.73 -9.94
C PHE A 215 6.97 -26.67 -10.81
N VAL A 216 7.62 -25.70 -10.16
CA VAL A 216 8.16 -24.52 -10.84
C VAL A 216 9.62 -24.25 -10.48
N ASN A 217 10.33 -23.61 -11.40
CA ASN A 217 11.69 -23.10 -11.16
C ASN A 217 11.80 -21.63 -11.58
N ALA A 218 12.48 -20.82 -10.77
CA ALA A 218 12.64 -19.40 -11.03
C ALA A 218 13.46 -19.18 -12.32
N ILE A 219 13.04 -18.21 -13.13
CA ILE A 219 13.79 -17.70 -14.28
C ILE A 219 14.23 -16.27 -13.94
N PRO A 220 15.48 -15.85 -14.23
CA PRO A 220 15.94 -14.47 -14.04
C PRO A 220 15.16 -13.40 -14.83
N SER A 221 13.94 -13.10 -14.40
CA SER A 221 13.05 -12.10 -14.99
C SER A 221 11.93 -11.73 -14.03
N GLY A 222 11.66 -10.43 -13.95
CA GLY A 222 10.59 -9.85 -13.15
C GLY A 222 10.22 -8.48 -13.67
N HIS A 223 8.99 -8.07 -13.39
CA HIS A 223 8.48 -6.75 -13.76
C HIS A 223 7.67 -6.20 -12.60
N VAL A 224 7.82 -4.91 -12.33
CA VAL A 224 7.11 -4.21 -11.26
C VAL A 224 6.03 -3.33 -11.89
N VAL A 225 4.85 -3.38 -11.29
CA VAL A 225 3.67 -2.61 -11.71
C VAL A 225 3.00 -1.97 -10.49
N THR A 226 2.32 -0.85 -10.69
CA THR A 226 1.58 -0.15 -9.63
C THR A 226 0.12 -0.56 -9.65
N LEU A 227 -0.45 -0.95 -8.51
CA LEU A 227 -1.84 -1.39 -8.41
C LEU A 227 -2.80 -0.21 -8.64
N SER A 228 -3.82 -0.41 -9.49
CA SER A 228 -4.91 0.54 -9.67
C SER A 228 -6.29 -0.09 -9.47
N VAL A 229 -6.43 -1.39 -9.69
CA VAL A 229 -7.68 -2.14 -9.51
C VAL A 229 -7.38 -3.53 -8.95
N ALA A 230 -8.16 -3.98 -7.96
CA ALA A 230 -8.19 -5.39 -7.56
C ALA A 230 -9.63 -5.83 -7.36
N SER A 231 -10.04 -6.96 -7.93
CA SER A 231 -11.37 -7.50 -7.70
C SER A 231 -11.38 -9.01 -7.65
N ARG A 232 -12.06 -9.56 -6.63
CA ARG A 232 -12.51 -10.95 -6.57
C ARG A 232 -14.02 -10.94 -6.43
N SER A 233 -14.72 -11.42 -7.46
CA SER A 233 -16.19 -11.55 -7.52
C SER A 233 -17.03 -10.27 -7.66
N GLY A 234 -16.42 -9.10 -7.93
CA GLY A 234 -17.13 -7.80 -7.98
C GLY A 234 -17.18 -7.12 -9.36
N ARG A 235 -16.08 -7.10 -10.12
CA ARG A 235 -15.97 -6.38 -11.40
C ARG A 235 -16.32 -7.23 -12.62
N VAL A 236 -15.92 -8.50 -12.59
CA VAL A 236 -16.27 -9.51 -13.59
C VAL A 236 -16.76 -10.74 -12.84
N SER A 237 -18.03 -11.11 -13.06
CA SER A 237 -18.65 -12.23 -12.36
C SER A 237 -17.82 -13.51 -12.52
N GLY A 238 -17.50 -14.15 -11.40
CA GLY A 238 -16.74 -15.40 -11.35
C GLY A 238 -15.25 -15.30 -11.69
N LYS A 239 -14.69 -14.09 -11.80
CA LYS A 239 -13.26 -13.90 -12.06
C LYS A 239 -12.58 -13.07 -10.97
N THR A 240 -11.31 -13.38 -10.76
CA THR A 240 -10.38 -12.52 -10.04
C THR A 240 -9.56 -11.75 -11.06
N VAL A 241 -9.50 -10.42 -10.92
CA VAL A 241 -8.85 -9.52 -11.88
C VAL A 241 -8.02 -8.50 -11.11
N VAL A 242 -6.84 -8.19 -11.64
CA VAL A 242 -6.01 -7.06 -11.22
C VAL A 242 -5.83 -6.10 -12.38
N GLY A 243 -5.96 -4.81 -12.13
CA GLY A 243 -5.62 -3.72 -13.03
C GLY A 243 -4.43 -2.95 -12.47
N VAL A 244 -3.49 -2.61 -13.35
CA VAL A 244 -2.23 -1.98 -12.95
C VAL A 244 -1.84 -0.84 -13.89
N ARG A 245 -1.03 0.07 -13.37
CA ARG A 245 -0.18 0.98 -14.13
C ARG A 245 1.12 0.25 -14.41
N ASP A 246 1.37 0.01 -15.68
CA ASP A 246 2.47 -0.81 -16.15
C ASP A 246 3.51 0.14 -16.79
N PRO A 247 4.69 0.32 -16.18
CA PRO A 247 5.72 1.20 -16.73
C PRO A 247 6.16 0.87 -18.17
N ALA A 248 5.81 -0.31 -18.69
CA ALA A 248 6.06 -0.73 -20.06
C ALA A 248 4.88 -0.45 -21.03
N ASN A 249 3.80 0.17 -20.55
CA ASN A 249 2.57 0.41 -21.29
C ASN A 249 2.69 1.60 -22.26
N GLY A 250 3.54 1.44 -23.26
CA GLY A 250 3.93 2.53 -24.16
C GLY A 250 5.26 2.29 -24.88
N ASP A 251 5.87 1.12 -24.69
CA ASP A 251 7.24 0.73 -25.07
C ASP A 251 7.65 1.00 -26.55
N SER A 252 6.73 1.38 -27.43
CA SER A 252 7.01 1.76 -28.81
C SER A 252 7.62 3.15 -28.99
N ASP A 253 7.36 4.11 -28.09
CA ASP A 253 7.95 5.46 -28.15
C ASP A 253 8.80 5.72 -26.92
N LYS A 254 10.06 6.09 -27.13
CA LYS A 254 11.04 6.32 -26.06
C LYS A 254 11.34 7.80 -25.84
N SER A 255 10.60 8.68 -26.50
CA SER A 255 10.79 10.13 -26.47
C SER A 255 9.55 10.89 -26.03
N MET A 256 8.44 10.19 -25.84
CA MET A 256 7.16 10.76 -25.42
C MET A 256 6.56 9.99 -24.24
N GLN A 257 5.80 10.69 -23.40
CA GLN A 257 4.97 10.09 -22.38
C GLN A 257 3.68 9.58 -23.04
N ALA A 258 3.43 8.29 -22.96
CA ALA A 258 2.22 7.65 -23.39
C ALA A 258 1.02 8.10 -22.53
N PRO A 259 -0.20 8.10 -23.09
CA PRO A 259 -1.40 8.31 -22.31
C PRO A 259 -1.53 7.28 -21.19
N PHE A 260 -1.83 7.73 -19.98
CA PHE A 260 -1.96 6.83 -18.84
C PHE A 260 -3.09 5.83 -19.04
N ALA A 261 -2.80 4.54 -18.89
CA ALA A 261 -3.77 3.47 -19.10
C ALA A 261 -3.68 2.39 -18.01
N ASN A 262 -4.70 1.56 -17.93
CA ASN A 262 -4.69 0.39 -17.06
C ASN A 262 -4.47 -0.85 -17.91
N LYS A 263 -3.55 -1.71 -17.48
CA LYS A 263 -3.40 -3.07 -18.00
C LYS A 263 -4.07 -4.05 -17.05
N PHE A 264 -4.86 -4.98 -17.59
CA PHE A 264 -5.63 -5.94 -16.80
C PHE A 264 -5.11 -7.37 -16.96
N PHE A 265 -5.07 -8.10 -15.86
CA PHE A 265 -4.74 -9.52 -15.81
C PHE A 265 -5.86 -10.29 -15.12
N ASN A 266 -6.21 -11.47 -15.64
CA ASN A 266 -6.92 -12.46 -14.83
C ASN A 266 -5.94 -13.07 -13.83
N VAL A 267 -6.39 -13.38 -12.63
CA VAL A 267 -5.54 -13.95 -11.59
C VAL A 267 -6.12 -15.24 -11.06
N GLU A 268 -5.28 -16.25 -10.90
CA GLU A 268 -5.64 -17.53 -10.30
C GLU A 268 -4.65 -17.91 -9.21
N ASP A 269 -5.16 -18.39 -8.08
CA ASP A 269 -4.33 -18.88 -6.99
C ASP A 269 -4.11 -20.39 -7.18
N HIS A 270 -2.85 -20.82 -7.21
CA HIS A 270 -2.47 -22.21 -7.37
C HIS A 270 -1.54 -22.65 -6.24
N LEU A 271 -1.56 -23.94 -5.90
CA LEU A 271 -0.55 -24.53 -5.03
C LEU A 271 0.71 -24.81 -5.85
N LEU A 272 1.83 -24.21 -5.48
CA LEU A 272 3.10 -24.34 -6.17
C LEU A 272 4.14 -24.97 -5.26
N THR A 273 4.96 -25.82 -5.85
CA THR A 273 6.17 -26.36 -5.23
C THR A 273 7.38 -25.82 -5.96
N HIS A 274 8.34 -25.30 -5.20
CA HIS A 274 9.65 -24.89 -5.70
C HIS A 274 10.73 -25.59 -4.87
N SER A 275 11.78 -26.08 -5.54
CA SER A 275 12.99 -26.57 -4.89
C SER A 275 14.12 -25.61 -5.21
N ASP A 276 14.84 -25.15 -4.19
CA ASP A 276 16.16 -24.59 -4.46
C ASP A 276 17.09 -25.72 -4.92
N GLY A 277 18.17 -25.35 -5.61
CA GLY A 277 19.23 -26.30 -5.96
C GLY A 277 19.97 -26.87 -4.74
N GLY A 278 19.65 -26.41 -3.51
CA GLY A 278 20.23 -26.82 -2.24
C GLY A 278 19.49 -27.96 -1.54
N GLY A 279 18.36 -28.42 -2.09
CA GLY A 279 17.56 -29.52 -1.54
C GLY A 279 16.48 -29.10 -0.56
N ASN A 280 16.26 -27.79 -0.35
CA ASN A 280 15.05 -27.32 0.30
C ASN A 280 13.93 -27.24 -0.74
N SER A 281 12.73 -27.62 -0.31
CA SER A 281 11.53 -27.48 -1.12
C SER A 281 10.45 -26.82 -0.29
N TRP A 282 9.74 -25.89 -0.92
CA TRP A 282 8.66 -25.15 -0.29
C TRP A 282 7.40 -25.31 -1.14
N THR A 283 6.27 -25.49 -0.47
CA THR A 283 4.97 -25.61 -1.12
C THR A 283 4.03 -24.57 -0.54
N ARG A 284 3.52 -23.68 -1.40
CA ARG A 284 2.73 -22.51 -0.99
C ARG A 284 1.74 -22.08 -2.07
N VAL A 285 0.73 -21.32 -1.67
CA VAL A 285 -0.28 -20.78 -2.61
C VAL A 285 0.23 -19.47 -3.19
N MET A 286 0.37 -19.39 -4.51
CA MET A 286 0.82 -18.19 -5.22
C MET A 286 -0.19 -17.76 -6.29
N SER A 287 -0.28 -16.45 -6.52
CA SER A 287 -1.15 -15.88 -7.55
C SER A 287 -0.44 -15.83 -8.91
N ILE A 288 -1.03 -16.45 -9.92
CA ILE A 288 -0.55 -16.49 -11.31
C ILE A 288 -1.36 -15.52 -12.16
N LEU A 289 -0.66 -14.66 -12.92
CA LEU A 289 -1.26 -13.75 -13.89
C LEU A 289 -1.53 -14.46 -15.21
N ASN A 290 -2.75 -14.33 -15.73
CA ASN A 290 -3.22 -14.91 -16.99
C ASN A 290 -2.84 -16.40 -17.16
N TYR A 291 -3.12 -17.19 -16.13
CA TYR A 291 -2.78 -18.61 -16.10
C TYR A 291 -3.26 -19.35 -17.37
N LYS A 292 -2.35 -20.16 -17.92
CA LYS A 292 -2.62 -21.08 -19.04
C LYS A 292 -1.88 -22.37 -18.74
N ALA A 293 -2.60 -23.47 -18.49
CA ALA A 293 -2.00 -24.76 -18.12
C ALA A 293 -0.95 -25.28 -19.12
N SER A 294 -1.06 -24.93 -20.39
CA SER A 294 -0.12 -25.32 -21.45
C SER A 294 1.10 -24.39 -21.58
N ALA A 295 1.23 -23.37 -20.74
CA ALA A 295 2.35 -22.44 -20.80
C ALA A 295 3.63 -23.13 -20.27
N GLY A 296 4.75 -22.91 -20.98
CA GLY A 296 6.07 -23.35 -20.54
C GLY A 296 6.64 -22.53 -19.39
N ALA A 297 6.05 -21.36 -19.12
CA ALA A 297 6.36 -20.52 -17.98
C ALA A 297 5.14 -19.72 -17.52
N PHE A 298 5.12 -19.34 -16.25
CA PHE A 298 4.08 -18.55 -15.62
C PHE A 298 4.62 -17.19 -15.17
N SER A 299 3.77 -16.16 -15.21
CA SER A 299 4.01 -14.88 -14.51
C SER A 299 3.36 -14.94 -13.14
N ILE A 300 4.16 -14.93 -12.08
CA ILE A 300 3.70 -15.19 -10.71
C ILE A 300 4.01 -13.99 -9.85
N ILE A 301 3.04 -13.51 -9.08
CA ILE A 301 3.27 -12.48 -8.06
C ILE A 301 4.25 -13.05 -7.02
N GLY A 302 5.41 -12.42 -6.88
CA GLY A 302 6.47 -12.88 -5.98
C GLY A 302 6.78 -11.93 -4.84
N ASP A 303 6.48 -10.65 -5.00
CA ASP A 303 6.69 -9.63 -3.98
C ASP A 303 5.71 -8.46 -4.14
N TYR A 304 5.57 -7.65 -3.10
CA TYR A 304 4.92 -6.35 -3.18
C TYR A 304 5.57 -5.33 -2.24
N VAL A 305 5.42 -4.06 -2.62
CA VAL A 305 5.70 -2.90 -1.80
C VAL A 305 4.39 -2.21 -1.47
N ALA A 306 4.11 -2.02 -0.19
CA ALA A 306 3.01 -1.21 0.29
C ALA A 306 3.54 0.06 0.97
N LEU A 307 3.01 1.20 0.53
CA LEU A 307 3.35 2.53 1.01
C LEU A 307 2.14 3.12 1.73
N ARG A 308 2.32 3.46 3.01
CA ARG A 308 1.26 4.02 3.85
C ARG A 308 1.75 5.20 4.69
N PRO A 309 0.86 6.15 5.05
CA PRO A 309 1.19 7.16 6.05
C PRO A 309 1.73 6.55 7.34
N LYS A 310 2.73 7.20 7.94
CA LYS A 310 3.24 6.85 9.27
C LYS A 310 2.14 7.11 10.30
N ALA A 311 2.02 6.25 11.30
CA ALA A 311 1.03 6.35 12.36
C ALA A 311 1.62 5.83 13.68
N GLY A 312 0.91 6.06 14.78
CA GLY A 312 1.28 5.56 16.10
C GLY A 312 0.09 4.96 16.85
N TYR A 313 0.37 4.23 17.92
CA TYR A 313 -0.62 3.60 18.79
C TYR A 313 -0.25 3.80 20.23
N SER A 314 -1.27 4.08 21.03
CA SER A 314 -1.13 4.23 22.47
C SER A 314 -2.09 3.28 23.18
N LEU A 315 -1.58 2.53 24.16
CA LEU A 315 -2.43 1.74 25.07
C LEU A 315 -2.71 2.55 26.33
N THR A 316 -3.97 2.96 26.49
CA THR A 316 -4.42 3.69 27.69
C THR A 316 -5.14 2.74 28.64
N SER A 317 -5.53 3.23 29.82
CA SER A 317 -6.34 2.43 30.75
C SER A 317 -7.71 2.07 30.18
N ASP A 318 -8.22 2.87 29.23
CA ASP A 318 -9.59 2.79 28.73
C ASP A 318 -9.68 2.06 27.37
N GLY A 319 -8.55 1.76 26.73
CA GLY A 319 -8.51 1.00 25.48
C GLY A 319 -7.28 1.29 24.61
N LEU A 320 -7.41 1.01 23.32
CA LEU A 320 -6.41 1.33 22.31
C LEU A 320 -6.73 2.69 21.69
N TYR A 321 -5.78 3.61 21.70
CA TYR A 321 -5.89 4.90 21.03
C TYR A 321 -5.08 4.84 19.74
N PHE A 322 -5.78 5.03 18.63
CA PHE A 322 -5.12 5.27 17.35
C PHE A 322 -4.54 6.67 17.39
N VAL A 323 -3.26 6.79 17.10
CA VAL A 323 -2.61 8.08 16.85
C VAL A 323 -2.46 8.16 15.33
N PRO A 324 -3.54 8.51 14.59
CA PRO A 324 -3.41 8.71 13.17
C PRO A 324 -2.40 9.81 12.93
N HIS A 325 -1.57 9.64 11.89
CA HIS A 325 -1.00 10.79 11.24
C HIS A 325 -1.24 10.75 9.74
N ILE A 326 -1.38 11.97 9.23
CA ILE A 326 -1.99 12.45 7.99
C ILE A 326 -3.45 11.99 7.89
N PRO A 327 -4.39 12.80 7.37
CA PRO A 327 -5.34 12.30 6.40
C PRO A 327 -5.04 10.87 5.96
N ARG A 328 -5.97 9.92 6.12
CA ARG A 328 -5.88 8.70 5.29
C ARG A 328 -5.54 9.21 3.89
N LEU A 329 -4.66 8.55 3.14
CA LEU A 329 -4.22 9.07 1.83
C LEU A 329 -5.42 9.53 0.95
N PHE A 330 -6.60 8.97 1.24
CA PHE A 330 -7.88 9.19 0.59
C PHE A 330 -8.95 9.94 1.43
N ASP A 331 -8.70 10.29 2.69
CA ASP A 331 -9.64 11.00 3.58
C ASP A 331 -8.91 11.96 4.56
N PRO A 332 -8.77 13.25 4.20
CA PRO A 332 -8.09 14.27 4.98
C PRO A 332 -8.80 14.84 6.19
N GLY A 333 -9.57 13.99 6.89
CA GLY A 333 -10.07 14.30 8.22
C GLY A 333 -8.95 14.76 9.17
N PRO A 334 -9.28 15.60 10.18
CA PRO A 334 -8.33 15.93 11.23
C PRO A 334 -7.84 14.64 11.89
N PRO A 335 -6.60 14.60 12.41
CA PRO A 335 -6.10 13.45 13.15
C PRO A 335 -7.10 13.12 14.27
N CYS A 336 -7.83 12.00 14.14
CA CYS A 336 -8.83 11.59 15.13
C CYS A 336 -8.23 10.50 16.02
N CYS A 337 -8.07 10.80 17.31
CA CYS A 337 -7.77 9.80 18.31
C CYS A 337 -9.07 9.06 18.66
N ASP A 338 -9.53 8.17 17.77
CA ASP A 338 -10.72 7.38 18.06
C ASP A 338 -10.33 6.21 18.99
N PRO A 339 -10.88 6.16 20.21
CA PRO A 339 -10.62 5.04 21.10
C PRO A 339 -11.26 3.78 20.51
N ILE A 340 -10.45 2.76 20.32
CA ILE A 340 -10.88 1.42 19.95
C ILE A 340 -11.05 0.63 21.24
N ALA A 341 -12.28 0.21 21.50
CA ALA A 341 -12.58 -0.64 22.64
C ALA A 341 -11.85 -1.97 22.53
N SER A 342 -11.39 -2.49 23.67
CA SER A 342 -10.82 -3.84 23.73
C SER A 342 -11.83 -4.87 23.18
N PRO A 343 -11.39 -5.80 22.30
CA PRO A 343 -12.27 -6.82 21.70
C PRO A 343 -13.12 -7.61 22.71
N THR A 344 -12.60 -7.79 23.92
CA THR A 344 -13.21 -8.57 25.01
C THR A 344 -13.71 -7.69 26.15
N GLY A 345 -13.48 -6.37 26.08
CA GLY A 345 -13.70 -5.44 27.20
C GLY A 345 -12.73 -5.62 28.38
N THR A 346 -11.70 -6.46 28.24
CA THR A 346 -10.61 -6.63 29.21
C THR A 346 -9.39 -5.79 28.83
N ARG A 347 -8.38 -5.72 29.68
CA ARG A 347 -7.17 -4.93 29.40
C ARG A 347 -6.42 -5.45 28.18
N ILE A 348 -5.89 -4.55 27.36
CA ILE A 348 -4.92 -4.89 26.30
C ILE A 348 -3.53 -4.95 26.94
N LEU A 349 -2.85 -6.08 26.79
CA LEU A 349 -1.54 -6.35 27.39
C LEU A 349 -0.39 -5.88 26.49
N ALA A 350 -0.55 -6.02 25.18
CA ALA A 350 0.46 -5.65 24.20
C ALA A 350 -0.17 -5.36 22.83
N ILE A 351 0.57 -4.63 21.99
CA ILE A 351 0.22 -4.32 20.62
C ILE A 351 1.43 -4.47 19.71
N ALA A 352 1.21 -4.95 18.48
CA ALA A 352 2.19 -5.01 17.42
C ALA A 352 1.52 -4.68 16.07
N ASP A 353 2.24 -3.98 15.19
CA ASP A 353 1.80 -3.74 13.81
C ASP A 353 1.78 -5.05 13.02
N HIS A 354 0.71 -5.31 12.26
CA HIS A 354 0.61 -6.52 11.44
C HIS A 354 1.68 -6.50 10.35
N PRO A 355 2.31 -7.65 9.99
CA PRO A 355 3.39 -7.65 8.99
C PRO A 355 2.98 -7.01 7.65
N ASP A 356 1.76 -7.30 7.17
CA ASP A 356 1.22 -6.76 5.92
C ASP A 356 0.72 -5.30 6.00
N GLY A 357 0.83 -4.64 7.17
CA GLY A 357 0.36 -3.26 7.37
C GLY A 357 -1.16 -3.09 7.32
N ILE A 358 -1.93 -4.17 7.44
CA ILE A 358 -3.41 -4.19 7.33
C ILE A 358 -4.13 -3.85 8.64
N GLY A 359 -3.40 -3.75 9.75
CA GLY A 359 -4.01 -3.67 11.08
C GLY A 359 -2.99 -3.82 12.20
N TYR A 360 -3.52 -3.99 13.41
CA TYR A 360 -2.72 -4.28 14.61
C TYR A 360 -3.11 -5.61 15.20
N LEU A 361 -2.09 -6.32 15.64
CA LEU A 361 -2.24 -7.44 16.55
C LEU A 361 -2.36 -6.88 17.96
N VAL A 362 -3.41 -7.26 18.68
CA VAL A 362 -3.58 -6.94 20.11
C VAL A 362 -3.62 -8.22 20.92
N LEU A 363 -2.84 -8.26 21.98
CA LEU A 363 -2.90 -9.30 23.00
C LEU A 363 -3.82 -8.79 24.11
N VAL A 364 -4.93 -9.48 24.35
CA VAL A 364 -5.89 -9.11 25.39
C VAL A 364 -5.81 -10.05 26.58
N GLU A 365 -6.03 -9.50 27.77
CA GLU A 365 -6.12 -10.26 29.01
C GLU A 365 -7.28 -11.23 28.98
N GLY A 366 -7.09 -12.40 29.58
CA GLY A 366 -8.14 -13.40 29.72
C GLY A 366 -9.33 -12.86 30.50
N GLY A 367 -10.54 -13.01 29.94
CA GLY A 367 -11.77 -12.72 30.67
C GLY A 367 -11.98 -13.72 31.82
N PRO A 368 -12.99 -13.50 32.70
CA PRO A 368 -13.27 -14.38 33.84
C PRO A 368 -13.47 -15.87 33.51
N ALA A 369 -13.66 -16.21 32.23
CA ALA A 369 -13.93 -17.56 31.73
C ALA A 369 -13.00 -18.02 30.59
N GLY A 370 -11.96 -17.26 30.21
CA GLY A 370 -11.14 -17.57 29.04
C GLY A 370 -9.67 -17.17 29.20
N PRO A 371 -8.76 -17.80 28.44
CA PRO A 371 -7.35 -17.41 28.42
C PRO A 371 -7.17 -16.05 27.74
N GLU A 372 -5.97 -15.49 27.87
CA GLU A 372 -5.48 -14.41 27.02
C GLU A 372 -5.60 -14.81 25.54
N ALA A 373 -5.78 -13.84 24.66
CA ALA A 373 -6.05 -14.10 23.26
C ALA A 373 -5.46 -13.03 22.35
N LEU A 374 -5.13 -13.45 21.14
CA LEU A 374 -4.65 -12.60 20.06
C LEU A 374 -5.81 -12.23 19.15
N TYR A 375 -5.94 -10.93 18.85
CA TYR A 375 -6.87 -10.42 17.87
C TYR A 375 -6.15 -9.56 16.82
N LEU A 376 -6.62 -9.59 15.58
CA LEU A 376 -6.31 -8.59 14.56
C LEU A 376 -7.40 -7.52 14.56
N ILE A 377 -7.01 -6.24 14.61
CA ILE A 377 -7.90 -5.10 14.41
C ILE A 377 -7.50 -4.42 13.11
N GLY A 378 -8.37 -4.48 12.09
CA GLY A 378 -8.13 -3.85 10.78
C GLY A 378 -8.23 -2.32 10.83
N LEU A 379 -7.43 -1.61 10.02
CA LEU A 379 -7.43 -0.13 10.04
C LEU A 379 -8.69 0.48 9.43
N GLY A 380 -9.18 -0.14 8.36
CA GLY A 380 -10.32 0.37 7.60
C GLY A 380 -11.66 0.12 8.29
N ASP A 381 -11.86 -1.07 8.85
CA ASP A 381 -13.15 -1.52 9.39
C ASP A 381 -13.22 -1.61 10.91
N GLN A 382 -12.05 -1.62 11.59
CA GLN A 382 -11.92 -1.75 13.04
C GLN A 382 -12.65 -2.97 13.62
N VAL A 383 -12.89 -4.00 12.81
CA VAL A 383 -13.56 -5.23 13.26
C VAL A 383 -12.51 -6.16 13.87
N PRO A 384 -12.63 -6.53 15.17
CA PRO A 384 -11.70 -7.48 15.75
C PRO A 384 -11.90 -8.90 15.21
N GLU A 385 -10.84 -9.48 14.68
CA GLU A 385 -10.76 -10.88 14.26
C GLU A 385 -10.00 -11.69 15.32
N PHE A 386 -10.62 -12.72 15.88
CA PHE A 386 -9.94 -13.64 16.78
C PHE A 386 -8.97 -14.52 16.00
N LEU A 387 -7.71 -14.57 16.41
CA LEU A 387 -6.67 -15.39 15.77
C LEU A 387 -6.33 -16.63 16.59
N LEU A 388 -5.99 -16.46 17.88
CA LEU A 388 -5.43 -17.54 18.68
C LEU A 388 -5.62 -17.31 20.18
N ALA A 389 -5.89 -18.38 20.94
CA ALA A 389 -5.87 -18.37 22.40
C ALA A 389 -4.44 -18.65 22.91
N LEU A 390 -3.98 -17.87 23.90
CA LEU A 390 -2.59 -17.77 24.31
C LEU A 390 -2.44 -17.75 25.84
N GLN A 391 -2.83 -18.84 26.50
CA GLN A 391 -2.85 -18.91 27.98
C GLN A 391 -1.52 -18.49 28.63
N GLY A 392 -1.57 -17.52 29.55
CA GLY A 392 -0.42 -17.01 30.28
C GLY A 392 0.47 -16.06 29.48
N ALA A 393 0.07 -15.63 28.28
CA ALA A 393 0.83 -14.66 27.50
C ALA A 393 0.84 -13.28 28.19
N THR A 394 2.02 -12.70 28.34
CA THR A 394 2.22 -11.41 29.05
C THR A 394 2.76 -10.31 28.15
N ALA A 395 3.53 -10.66 27.12
CA ALA A 395 4.11 -9.71 26.19
C ALA A 395 4.26 -10.34 24.80
N MET A 396 4.29 -9.49 23.76
CA MET A 396 4.57 -9.94 22.40
C MET A 396 5.34 -8.91 21.59
N ALA A 397 6.03 -9.38 20.55
CA ALA A 397 6.59 -8.54 19.51
C ALA A 397 6.59 -9.28 18.16
N LEU A 398 6.49 -8.54 17.06
CA LEU A 398 6.51 -9.10 15.72
C LEU A 398 7.88 -8.86 15.07
N GLY A 399 8.52 -9.91 14.58
CA GLY A 399 9.77 -9.79 13.83
C GLY A 399 9.57 -9.60 12.34
N ARG A 400 10.60 -9.05 11.67
CA ARG A 400 10.59 -8.88 10.21
C ARG A 400 10.41 -10.19 9.42
N ASN A 401 10.74 -11.34 10.02
CA ASN A 401 10.47 -12.68 9.47
C ASN A 401 8.99 -13.12 9.55
N ARG A 402 8.07 -12.17 9.76
CA ARG A 402 6.61 -12.37 9.90
C ARG A 402 6.21 -13.29 11.07
N SER A 403 7.13 -13.61 11.97
CA SER A 403 6.85 -14.43 13.14
C SER A 403 6.47 -13.54 14.33
N LEU A 404 5.44 -13.98 15.05
CA LEU A 404 5.04 -13.39 16.32
C LEU A 404 5.81 -14.08 17.44
N TYR A 405 6.46 -13.30 18.29
CA TYR A 405 7.17 -13.79 19.47
C TYR A 405 6.35 -13.46 20.71
N ILE A 406 6.11 -14.46 21.54
CA ILE A 406 5.24 -14.34 22.71
C ILE A 406 5.96 -14.82 23.96
N VAL A 407 5.95 -13.99 24.99
CA VAL A 407 6.39 -14.39 26.33
C VAL A 407 5.18 -14.92 27.09
N ARG A 408 5.30 -16.13 27.62
CA ARG A 408 4.29 -16.78 28.46
C ARG A 408 4.84 -16.99 29.86
N SER A 409 4.10 -16.51 30.85
CA SER A 409 4.40 -16.82 32.25
C SER A 409 3.88 -18.21 32.60
N THR A 410 4.77 -19.05 33.14
CA THR A 410 4.41 -20.40 33.58
C THR A 410 4.13 -20.46 35.09
N GLY A 411 4.20 -19.31 35.78
CA GLY A 411 4.01 -19.16 37.21
C GLY A 411 5.20 -18.47 37.89
N PRO A 412 5.08 -18.14 39.18
CA PRO A 412 6.07 -17.34 39.89
C PRO A 412 7.40 -18.06 40.16
N THR A 413 7.45 -19.39 39.99
CA THR A 413 8.61 -20.23 40.35
C THR A 413 9.29 -20.90 39.15
N SER A 414 8.64 -20.87 37.99
CA SER A 414 9.14 -21.46 36.76
C SER A 414 9.48 -20.33 35.80
N GLY A 415 10.61 -20.44 35.09
CA GLY A 415 10.99 -19.43 34.10
C GLY A 415 9.89 -19.22 33.07
N ASP A 416 9.84 -18.01 32.51
CA ASP A 416 8.93 -17.73 31.41
C ASP A 416 9.33 -18.54 30.16
N VAL A 417 8.39 -18.72 29.23
CA VAL A 417 8.65 -19.38 27.94
C VAL A 417 8.54 -18.34 26.84
N LEU A 418 9.53 -18.29 25.95
CA LEU A 418 9.43 -17.54 24.70
C LEU A 418 8.99 -18.51 23.60
N GLU A 419 7.88 -18.21 22.94
CA GLU A 419 7.37 -18.95 21.78
C GLU A 419 7.49 -18.10 20.51
N ARG A 420 7.85 -18.75 19.41
CA ARG A 420 7.77 -18.19 18.05
C ARG A 420 6.58 -18.81 17.36
N ILE A 421 5.70 -17.97 16.82
CA ILE A 421 4.44 -18.35 16.18
C ILE A 421 4.43 -17.84 14.74
N THR A 422 4.08 -18.69 13.78
CA THR A 422 3.73 -18.24 12.42
C THR A 422 2.31 -17.71 12.43
N LEU A 423 2.04 -16.65 11.67
CA LEU A 423 0.67 -16.18 11.39
C LEU A 423 0.12 -16.79 10.08
N ASP A 424 1.01 -17.27 9.21
CA ASP A 424 0.70 -17.70 7.85
C ASP A 424 0.88 -19.23 7.66
N PRO A 425 0.00 -19.92 6.89
CA PRO A 425 -1.35 -19.49 6.50
C PRO A 425 -2.36 -19.57 7.66
N GLN A 426 -1.94 -20.14 8.79
CA GLN A 426 -2.72 -20.27 10.02
C GLN A 426 -1.79 -20.12 11.23
N PRO A 427 -2.27 -19.50 12.32
CA PRO A 427 -1.51 -19.36 13.55
C PRO A 427 -1.01 -20.69 14.11
N GLY A 428 0.29 -20.80 14.41
CA GLY A 428 0.86 -22.00 15.02
C GLY A 428 2.27 -21.81 15.58
N THR A 429 2.58 -22.51 16.68
CA THR A 429 3.92 -22.47 17.29
C THR A 429 4.94 -23.17 16.41
N LEU A 430 5.98 -22.45 16.01
CA LEU A 430 7.12 -22.95 15.26
C LEU A 430 8.26 -23.42 16.16
N ALA A 431 8.54 -22.69 17.23
CA ALA A 431 9.60 -22.98 18.17
C ALA A 431 9.27 -22.43 19.56
N SER A 432 9.91 -22.97 20.60
CA SER A 432 9.83 -22.46 21.96
C SER A 432 11.12 -22.69 22.74
N ILE A 433 11.40 -21.80 23.69
CA ILE A 433 12.55 -21.91 24.58
C ILE A 433 12.18 -21.46 26.00
N LEU A 434 12.69 -22.19 27.00
CA LEU A 434 12.57 -21.79 28.41
C LEU A 434 13.57 -20.67 28.71
N LEU A 435 13.07 -19.57 29.25
CA LEU A 435 13.90 -18.43 29.65
C LEU A 435 14.49 -18.68 31.04
N PRO A 436 15.75 -18.26 31.27
CA PRO A 436 16.42 -18.48 32.55
C PRO A 436 15.82 -17.66 33.69
N GLN A 437 15.06 -16.59 33.40
CA GLN A 437 14.47 -15.66 34.37
C GLN A 437 13.13 -15.13 33.83
N PRO A 438 12.25 -14.60 34.70
CA PRO A 438 11.05 -13.87 34.27
C PRO A 438 11.40 -12.61 33.46
N VAL A 439 10.56 -12.29 32.48
CA VAL A 439 10.72 -11.17 31.55
C VAL A 439 9.53 -10.22 31.67
N GLN A 440 9.82 -8.91 31.69
CA GLN A 440 8.83 -7.85 31.76
C GLN A 440 8.57 -7.20 30.40
N ALA A 441 9.55 -7.19 29.49
CA ALA A 441 9.41 -6.53 28.21
C ALA A 441 10.15 -7.28 27.08
N ILE A 442 9.63 -7.13 25.86
CA ILE A 442 10.14 -7.72 24.63
C ILE A 442 10.20 -6.66 23.52
N ALA A 443 11.26 -6.71 22.72
CA ALA A 443 11.43 -5.94 21.49
C ALA A 443 12.13 -6.80 20.43
N ILE A 444 12.15 -6.29 19.20
CA ILE A 444 12.85 -6.91 18.09
C ILE A 444 13.97 -6.00 17.60
N ASP A 445 15.15 -6.57 17.45
CA ASP A 445 16.27 -6.01 16.72
C ASP A 445 16.22 -6.56 15.28
N ASP A 446 15.50 -5.87 14.40
CA ASP A 446 15.28 -6.30 13.01
C ASP A 446 16.60 -6.34 12.21
N ALA A 447 17.61 -5.54 12.60
CA ALA A 447 18.91 -5.50 11.92
C ALA A 447 19.79 -6.70 12.29
N ALA A 448 19.69 -7.17 13.53
CA ALA A 448 20.45 -8.32 14.04
C ALA A 448 19.72 -9.67 13.91
N ASP A 449 18.44 -9.69 13.50
CA ASP A 449 17.57 -10.87 13.55
C ASP A 449 17.44 -11.46 14.97
N GLU A 450 17.33 -10.58 15.98
CA GLU A 450 17.28 -10.98 17.38
C GLU A 450 15.99 -10.54 18.09
N VAL A 451 15.49 -11.41 18.96
CA VAL A 451 14.52 -11.08 20.00
C VAL A 451 15.27 -10.56 21.21
N VAL A 452 14.91 -9.36 21.66
CA VAL A 452 15.48 -8.71 22.83
C VAL A 452 14.48 -8.75 23.97
N LEU A 453 14.92 -9.19 25.15
CA LEU A 453 14.09 -9.34 26.34
C LEU A 453 14.71 -8.58 27.51
N LEU A 454 13.88 -8.02 28.37
CA LEU A 454 14.31 -7.34 29.60
C LEU A 454 13.71 -8.01 30.83
N SER A 455 14.58 -8.36 31.78
CA SER A 455 14.21 -8.76 33.14
C SER A 455 14.57 -7.63 34.11
N THR A 456 13.55 -6.94 34.67
CA THR A 456 13.74 -5.93 35.71
C THR A 456 14.06 -6.55 37.07
N THR A 457 13.58 -7.76 37.32
CA THR A 457 13.81 -8.47 38.61
C THR A 457 15.28 -8.88 38.77
N ASN A 458 15.94 -9.22 37.66
CA ASN A 458 17.32 -9.71 37.64
C ASN A 458 18.30 -8.70 37.03
N SER A 459 17.82 -7.50 36.67
CA SER A 459 18.61 -6.46 36.00
C SER A 459 19.38 -6.99 34.79
N MET A 460 18.69 -7.68 33.87
CA MET A 460 19.32 -8.42 32.79
C MET A 460 18.64 -8.19 31.45
N VAL A 461 19.44 -8.02 30.41
CA VAL A 461 19.03 -8.07 29.00
C VAL A 461 19.36 -9.45 28.44
N MET A 462 18.44 -10.03 27.69
CA MET A 462 18.67 -11.25 26.93
C MET A 462 18.49 -10.98 25.43
N ARG A 463 19.37 -11.54 24.60
CA ARG A 463 19.22 -11.55 23.14
C ARG A 463 19.23 -12.98 22.62
N ILE A 464 18.30 -13.29 21.72
CA ILE A 464 18.05 -14.63 21.18
C ILE A 464 17.82 -14.50 19.68
N ASP A 465 18.46 -15.36 18.88
CA ASP A 465 18.21 -15.46 17.43
C ASP A 465 16.72 -15.74 17.12
N PHE A 466 16.22 -15.22 15.99
CA PHE A 466 14.86 -15.43 15.50
C PHE A 466 14.44 -16.90 15.35
N GLY A 467 15.38 -17.82 15.12
CA GLY A 467 15.14 -19.26 15.13
C GLY A 467 14.82 -19.83 16.51
N LEU A 468 15.02 -19.07 17.58
CA LEU A 468 15.06 -19.53 18.97
C LEU A 468 16.06 -20.70 19.16
N VAL A 469 17.18 -20.64 18.43
CA VAL A 469 18.21 -21.67 18.47
C VAL A 469 19.31 -21.29 19.47
N GLY A 470 19.69 -22.24 20.33
CA GLY A 470 20.75 -22.05 21.32
C GLY A 470 20.27 -21.38 22.61
N ALA A 471 21.22 -21.08 23.51
CA ALA A 471 20.91 -20.40 24.76
C ALA A 471 20.90 -18.87 24.56
N PRO A 472 20.04 -18.12 25.26
CA PRO A 472 20.05 -16.66 25.23
C PRO A 472 21.42 -16.11 25.65
N SER A 473 21.93 -15.14 24.90
CA SER A 473 23.02 -14.30 25.41
C SER A 473 22.46 -13.43 26.54
N GLN A 474 23.25 -13.23 27.60
CA GLN A 474 22.82 -12.53 28.82
C GLN A 474 23.79 -11.39 29.11
N LEU A 475 23.23 -10.21 29.34
CA LEU A 475 23.97 -9.00 29.71
C LEU A 475 23.42 -8.47 31.04
N ASP A 476 24.25 -8.50 32.07
CA ASP A 476 23.96 -7.90 33.37
C ASP A 476 24.10 -6.38 33.27
N ILE A 477 23.02 -5.67 33.63
CA ILE A 477 22.93 -4.20 33.62
C ILE A 477 22.71 -3.64 35.03
N SER A 478 23.00 -4.45 36.06
CA SER A 478 22.92 -4.07 37.46
C SER A 478 23.76 -2.83 37.77
N GLY A 479 23.14 -1.83 38.40
CA GLY A 479 23.81 -0.58 38.80
C GLY A 479 24.05 0.41 37.66
N VAL A 480 23.65 0.05 36.44
CA VAL A 480 23.77 0.89 35.25
C VAL A 480 22.45 1.61 34.97
N VAL A 481 21.34 0.88 35.02
CA VAL A 481 19.99 1.40 34.82
C VAL A 481 19.18 1.15 36.10
N PRO A 482 18.42 2.13 36.62
CA PRO A 482 17.44 1.88 37.66
C PRO A 482 16.30 1.02 37.10
N LEU A 483 16.10 -0.17 37.67
CA LEU A 483 15.11 -1.15 37.18
C LEU A 483 14.18 -1.58 38.32
N SER A 484 12.88 -1.38 38.13
CA SER A 484 11.82 -1.94 38.98
C SER A 484 10.48 -1.84 38.26
N GLY A 485 9.52 -2.65 38.68
CA GLY A 485 8.14 -2.55 38.19
C GLY A 485 7.99 -2.91 36.71
N ASP A 486 7.02 -2.26 36.09
CA ASP A 486 6.74 -2.40 34.66
C ASP A 486 7.88 -1.76 33.84
N ALA A 487 8.08 -2.30 32.64
CA ALA A 487 9.10 -1.81 31.74
C ALA A 487 8.64 -1.84 30.29
N GLN A 488 9.20 -0.94 29.50
CA GLN A 488 9.12 -0.95 28.05
C GLN A 488 10.52 -0.90 27.48
N ILE A 489 10.72 -1.65 26.40
CA ILE A 489 11.95 -1.58 25.60
C ILE A 489 11.62 -1.34 24.14
N SER A 490 12.53 -0.67 23.44
CA SER A 490 12.55 -0.57 21.99
C SER A 490 14.00 -0.52 21.50
N VAL A 491 14.24 -0.99 20.28
CA VAL A 491 15.55 -0.94 19.64
C VAL A 491 15.51 0.17 18.60
N SER A 492 16.43 1.12 18.72
CA SER A 492 16.62 2.19 17.75
C SER A 492 17.10 1.60 16.42
N PRO A 493 16.36 1.77 15.32
CA PRO A 493 16.78 1.20 14.03
C PRO A 493 17.97 1.94 13.42
N ALA A 494 18.27 3.17 13.87
CA ALA A 494 19.37 3.97 13.34
C ALA A 494 20.75 3.48 13.81
N ASP A 495 20.85 2.93 15.02
CA ASP A 495 22.13 2.57 15.65
C ASP A 495 22.13 1.23 16.41
N GLY A 496 21.00 0.52 16.46
CA GLY A 496 20.86 -0.76 17.17
C GLY A 496 20.90 -0.64 18.70
N SER A 497 20.88 0.58 19.25
CA SER A 497 20.87 0.79 20.69
C SER A 497 19.54 0.34 21.31
N LEU A 498 19.61 -0.31 22.48
CA LEU A 498 18.46 -0.77 23.23
C LEU A 498 18.04 0.31 24.22
N TRP A 499 16.83 0.84 24.06
CA TRP A 499 16.27 1.85 24.93
C TRP A 499 15.27 1.25 25.91
N MET A 500 15.17 1.87 27.08
CA MET A 500 14.41 1.36 28.21
C MET A 500 13.68 2.49 28.95
N LEU A 501 12.45 2.18 29.37
CA LEU A 501 11.67 2.94 30.35
C LEU A 501 11.22 1.97 31.44
N THR A 502 11.35 2.36 32.71
CA THR A 502 10.86 1.58 33.85
C THR A 502 10.23 2.45 34.92
N ASP A 503 9.44 1.86 35.82
CA ASP A 503 8.83 2.57 36.95
C ASP A 503 9.86 3.15 37.93
N ALA A 504 11.13 2.72 37.88
CA ALA A 504 12.18 3.17 38.78
C ALA A 504 12.72 4.57 38.48
N SER A 505 12.43 5.13 37.30
CA SER A 505 13.01 6.40 36.85
C SER A 505 12.07 7.18 35.91
N SER A 506 12.20 8.50 35.90
CA SER A 506 11.61 9.38 34.88
C SER A 506 12.48 9.53 33.62
N SER A 507 13.71 9.03 33.64
CA SER A 507 14.61 9.07 32.50
C SER A 507 14.45 7.85 31.60
N LEU A 508 14.66 8.04 30.30
CA LEU A 508 14.88 6.94 29.37
C LEU A 508 16.37 6.60 29.32
N PHE A 509 16.69 5.31 29.28
CA PHE A 509 18.07 4.83 29.23
C PHE A 509 18.33 4.09 27.93
N GLY A 510 19.32 4.56 27.17
CA GLY A 510 19.86 3.89 26.00
C GLY A 510 21.10 3.06 26.36
N LEU A 511 21.13 1.82 25.90
CA LEU A 511 22.25 0.89 26.04
C LEU A 511 22.85 0.60 24.67
N SER A 512 24.15 0.78 24.54
CA SER A 512 24.91 0.42 23.34
C SER A 512 26.15 -0.39 23.70
N THR A 513 26.59 -1.24 22.78
CA THR A 513 27.88 -1.91 22.91
C THR A 513 28.94 -1.01 22.31
N GLY A 514 29.86 -0.52 23.15
CA GLY A 514 30.99 0.26 22.69
C GLY A 514 31.94 -0.58 21.84
N VAL A 515 32.80 0.09 21.09
CA VAL A 515 33.76 -0.54 20.15
C VAL A 515 34.69 -1.57 20.80
N THR A 516 34.91 -1.46 22.12
CA THR A 516 35.72 -2.38 22.93
C THR A 516 34.90 -3.51 23.57
N GLY A 517 33.61 -3.62 23.23
CA GLY A 517 32.66 -4.56 23.84
C GLY A 517 32.15 -4.14 25.22
N GLY A 518 32.56 -2.97 25.74
CA GLY A 518 32.04 -2.42 26.98
C GLY A 518 30.63 -1.86 26.82
N LEU A 519 29.80 -1.96 27.86
CA LEU A 519 28.48 -1.33 27.87
C LEU A 519 28.62 0.18 28.02
N SER A 520 28.07 0.94 27.07
CA SER A 520 27.89 2.38 27.20
C SER A 520 26.43 2.70 27.43
N THR A 521 26.19 3.72 28.25
CA THR A 521 24.85 4.15 28.61
C THR A 521 24.66 5.61 28.36
N GLU A 522 23.49 5.91 27.83
CA GLU A 522 22.99 7.24 27.65
C GLU A 522 21.69 7.37 28.43
N ALA A 523 21.45 8.54 29.01
CA ALA A 523 20.19 8.84 29.67
C ALA A 523 19.64 10.14 29.09
N ILE A 524 18.36 10.13 28.75
CA ILE A 524 17.62 11.33 28.43
C ILE A 524 16.63 11.55 29.57
N ASP A 525 16.60 12.77 30.09
CA ASP A 525 15.52 13.24 30.96
C ASP A 525 14.61 14.14 30.11
N PRO A 526 13.62 13.57 29.40
CA PRO A 526 12.80 14.35 28.49
C PRO A 526 11.85 15.33 29.22
N MET A 527 11.77 15.30 30.56
CA MET A 527 10.59 15.78 31.29
C MET A 527 10.81 16.47 32.62
N GLY A 528 12.01 16.50 33.19
CA GLY A 528 12.18 17.02 34.55
C GLY A 528 11.33 16.19 35.54
N ASP A 529 10.30 16.79 36.15
CA ASP A 529 9.53 16.15 37.23
C ASP A 529 8.42 15.17 36.76
N ASN A 530 8.02 15.19 35.48
CA ASN A 530 6.94 14.32 34.99
C ASN A 530 7.52 13.00 34.44
N GLN A 531 6.86 11.86 34.70
CA GLN A 531 7.33 10.54 34.24
C GLN A 531 6.76 10.23 32.84
N PRO A 532 7.60 9.88 31.85
CA PRO A 532 7.11 9.38 30.57
C PRO A 532 6.38 8.04 30.76
N SER A 533 5.31 7.81 29.99
CA SER A 533 4.48 6.61 30.15
C SER A 533 4.68 5.55 29.06
N GLY A 534 5.33 5.93 27.95
CA GLY A 534 5.78 5.03 26.91
C GLY A 534 6.59 5.74 25.86
N PHE A 535 7.27 4.95 25.02
CA PHE A 535 8.12 5.48 23.96
C PHE A 535 8.30 4.46 22.84
N ASP A 536 8.70 4.95 21.66
CA ASP A 536 9.16 4.11 20.55
C ASP A 536 10.02 4.92 19.57
N PHE A 537 10.58 4.23 18.58
CA PHE A 537 11.36 4.84 17.49
C PHE A 537 10.68 4.67 16.14
N ASP A 538 10.89 5.62 15.23
CA ASP A 538 10.61 5.44 13.81
C ASP A 538 11.84 4.97 13.02
N ASP A 539 11.70 4.84 11.70
CA ASP A 539 12.77 4.40 10.80
C ASP A 539 14.01 5.32 10.79
N ALA A 540 13.83 6.62 11.02
CA ALA A 540 14.91 7.61 11.04
C ALA A 540 15.67 7.62 12.39
N GLY A 541 15.18 6.87 13.38
CA GLY A 541 15.72 6.89 14.74
C GLY A 541 15.23 8.09 15.56
N HIS A 542 14.15 8.76 15.13
CA HIS A 542 13.49 9.75 15.97
C HIS A 542 12.81 9.04 17.14
N LEU A 543 12.96 9.61 18.34
CA LEU A 543 12.40 9.09 19.58
C LEU A 543 11.06 9.75 19.85
N PHE A 544 10.00 8.96 19.92
CA PHE A 544 8.66 9.40 20.30
C PHE A 544 8.41 9.04 21.76
N VAL A 545 7.95 9.99 22.56
CA VAL A 545 7.71 9.83 23.99
C VAL A 545 6.30 10.30 24.34
N SER A 546 5.57 9.49 25.10
CA SER A 546 4.32 9.89 25.73
C SER A 546 4.61 10.65 27.02
N ARG A 547 4.37 11.97 26.97
CA ARG A 547 4.58 12.98 28.01
C ARG A 547 3.26 13.67 28.35
N ASP A 548 2.83 13.60 29.61
CA ASP A 548 1.64 14.31 30.11
C ASP A 548 0.36 14.02 29.30
N GLY A 549 0.21 12.78 28.83
CA GLY A 549 -0.90 12.37 27.98
C GLY A 549 -0.75 12.78 26.52
N LEU A 550 0.39 13.31 26.11
CA LEU A 550 0.67 13.82 24.76
C LEU A 550 1.94 13.21 24.17
N ILE A 551 2.05 13.14 22.85
CA ILE A 551 3.29 12.73 22.17
C ILE A 551 4.21 13.92 22.02
N VAL A 552 5.51 13.64 22.19
CA VAL A 552 6.63 14.53 21.90
C VAL A 552 7.64 13.75 21.09
N GLU A 553 8.22 14.38 20.09
CA GLU A 553 9.22 13.76 19.22
C GLU A 553 10.58 14.41 19.47
N PHE A 554 11.64 13.59 19.45
CA PHE A 554 13.02 14.02 19.58
C PHE A 554 13.84 13.47 18.42
N GLU A 555 14.77 14.27 17.92
CA GLU A 555 15.81 13.83 16.98
C GLU A 555 17.20 14.08 17.58
N ARG A 556 18.21 13.42 17.03
CA ARG A 556 19.60 13.78 17.32
C ARG A 556 20.05 14.88 16.37
N ASP A 557 20.65 15.93 16.90
CA ASP A 557 21.34 16.93 16.08
C ASP A 557 22.63 16.36 15.46
N GLY A 558 23.32 17.15 14.63
CA GLY A 558 24.60 16.73 14.01
C GLY A 558 25.74 16.45 15.00
N SER A 559 25.57 16.76 16.30
CA SER A 559 26.50 16.43 17.38
C SER A 559 26.08 15.19 18.19
N GLY A 560 24.94 14.58 17.85
CA GLY A 560 24.38 13.43 18.54
C GLY A 560 23.54 13.78 19.77
N ILE A 561 23.26 15.06 20.03
CA ILE A 561 22.47 15.50 21.18
C ILE A 561 20.99 15.45 20.82
N TRP A 562 20.17 14.90 21.72
CA TRP A 562 18.72 14.90 21.56
C TRP A 562 18.11 16.29 21.65
N GLN A 563 17.30 16.65 20.67
CA GLN A 563 16.53 17.89 20.61
C GLN A 563 15.05 17.61 20.34
N GLU A 564 14.17 18.33 21.02
CA GLU A 564 12.73 18.22 20.82
C GLU A 564 12.33 18.83 19.45
N LEU A 565 11.65 18.04 18.62
CA LEU A 565 11.10 18.44 17.34
C LEU A 565 9.75 19.14 17.53
N THR A 566 9.78 20.46 17.72
CA THR A 566 8.57 21.25 18.02
C THR A 566 7.57 21.36 16.87
N ASP A 567 8.01 21.09 15.63
CA ASP A 567 7.20 21.06 14.41
C ASP A 567 6.81 19.64 13.99
N SER A 568 7.08 18.65 14.85
CA SER A 568 6.60 17.29 14.67
C SER A 568 5.08 17.27 14.47
N PHE A 569 4.65 16.48 13.50
CA PHE A 569 3.23 16.26 13.28
C PHE A 569 2.55 15.40 14.36
N PHE A 570 3.35 14.67 15.14
CA PHE A 570 2.86 13.87 16.26
C PHE A 570 2.83 14.69 17.56
N ALA A 571 3.56 15.82 17.62
CA ALA A 571 3.60 16.65 18.80
C ALA A 571 2.20 17.10 19.24
N GLY A 572 1.86 16.82 20.50
CA GLY A 572 0.58 17.20 21.09
C GLY A 572 -0.59 16.26 20.75
N LEU A 573 -0.38 15.17 20.01
CA LEU A 573 -1.39 14.13 19.87
C LEU A 573 -1.54 13.33 21.17
N GLN A 574 -2.76 12.87 21.48
CA GLN A 574 -3.01 12.15 22.73
C GLN A 574 -2.29 10.79 22.75
N SER A 575 -1.59 10.52 23.84
CA SER A 575 -0.97 9.22 24.11
C SER A 575 -0.76 9.02 25.59
N GLU A 576 -1.09 7.83 26.09
CA GLU A 576 -0.76 7.35 27.43
C GLU A 576 -0.22 5.90 27.36
N GLY A 577 0.51 5.47 28.40
CA GLY A 577 0.99 4.10 28.50
C GLY A 577 1.88 3.69 27.32
N VAL A 578 1.73 2.46 26.83
CA VAL A 578 2.59 1.91 25.77
C VAL A 578 2.39 2.69 24.47
N LEU A 579 3.48 3.28 23.95
CA LEU A 579 3.52 3.92 22.64
C LEU A 579 4.20 3.00 21.63
N ARG A 580 3.63 2.88 20.43
CA ARG A 580 4.22 2.17 19.29
C ARG A 580 4.11 3.01 18.03
N MET A 581 5.22 3.20 17.32
CA MET A 581 5.23 3.90 16.04
C MET A 581 5.32 2.89 14.90
N THR A 582 4.64 3.15 13.79
CA THR A 582 4.81 2.32 12.59
C THR A 582 6.22 2.51 12.02
N ARG A 583 6.76 1.42 11.47
CA ARG A 583 8.09 1.37 10.88
C ARG A 583 8.04 0.64 9.54
N SER A 584 8.96 1.00 8.66
CA SER A 584 9.19 0.35 7.37
C SER A 584 9.78 -1.04 7.59
N ARG A 585 9.08 -2.08 7.15
CA ARG A 585 9.45 -3.48 7.42
C ARG A 585 9.68 -4.27 6.15
N THR A 586 10.44 -5.35 6.26
CA THR A 586 10.59 -6.30 5.16
C THR A 586 10.90 -7.72 5.62
N ASN A 587 10.25 -8.71 5.03
CA ASN A 587 10.60 -10.11 5.22
C ASN A 587 11.72 -10.59 4.25
N TYR A 588 12.32 -9.66 3.51
CA TYR A 588 13.40 -9.94 2.58
C TYR A 588 14.60 -10.53 3.34
N ASP A 589 15.00 -11.73 2.93
CA ASP A 589 16.22 -12.38 3.38
C ASP A 589 17.22 -12.36 2.21
N PRO A 590 18.42 -11.76 2.37
CA PRO A 590 19.44 -11.75 1.33
C PRO A 590 20.06 -13.13 1.05
N SER A 591 19.70 -14.18 1.78
CA SER A 591 20.12 -15.54 1.47
C SER A 591 19.79 -15.91 0.00
N PRO A 592 20.61 -16.76 -0.66
CA PRO A 592 20.61 -16.95 -2.12
C PRO A 592 19.32 -17.55 -2.72
N ASP A 593 18.31 -17.83 -1.89
CA ASP A 593 16.97 -18.25 -2.30
C ASP A 593 16.10 -17.05 -2.76
N ALA A 594 16.67 -15.84 -2.77
CA ALA A 594 16.02 -14.61 -3.18
C ALA A 594 15.48 -14.66 -4.62
N THR A 595 14.33 -14.01 -4.79
CA THR A 595 13.64 -13.86 -6.07
C THR A 595 14.57 -13.39 -7.18
N PRO A 596 14.33 -13.84 -8.43
CA PRO A 596 15.10 -13.37 -9.56
C PRO A 596 15.05 -11.84 -9.68
N PRO A 597 16.09 -11.21 -10.25
CA PRO A 597 16.13 -9.76 -10.43
C PRO A 597 14.94 -9.26 -11.26
N PHE A 598 14.52 -8.01 -11.02
CA PHE A 598 13.43 -7.34 -11.75
C PHE A 598 13.88 -6.97 -13.18
N ASN A 599 14.01 -7.98 -14.04
CA ASN A 599 14.33 -7.83 -15.46
C ASN A 599 13.10 -8.05 -16.34
N ILE A 600 12.78 -7.08 -17.19
CA ILE A 600 11.74 -7.24 -18.21
C ILE A 600 12.14 -8.41 -19.12
N PRO A 601 11.30 -9.45 -19.26
CA PRO A 601 11.61 -10.52 -20.19
C PRO A 601 11.59 -9.97 -21.61
N ALA A 602 12.53 -10.41 -22.46
CA ALA A 602 12.57 -10.01 -23.89
C ALA A 602 11.24 -10.29 -24.62
N GLU A 603 10.46 -11.26 -24.14
CA GLU A 603 9.13 -11.59 -24.65
C GLU A 603 8.07 -10.54 -24.31
N GLU A 604 8.15 -9.82 -23.19
CA GLU A 604 7.23 -8.70 -22.88
C GLU A 604 7.59 -7.43 -23.66
N VAL A 605 8.85 -7.28 -24.10
CA VAL A 605 9.31 -6.18 -24.96
C VAL A 605 8.80 -6.34 -26.41
N ILE A 606 8.37 -7.54 -26.81
CA ILE A 606 8.01 -7.86 -28.21
C ILE A 606 6.60 -8.44 -28.35
N ALA A 607 5.99 -8.96 -27.28
CA ALA A 607 4.60 -9.39 -27.29
C ALA A 607 3.68 -8.27 -26.82
N GLY A 608 3.38 -7.34 -27.73
CA GLY A 608 2.07 -6.68 -27.68
C GLY A 608 0.99 -7.74 -27.84
N ASP A 609 0.56 -8.38 -26.74
CA ASP A 609 -0.62 -9.23 -26.74
C ASP A 609 -1.86 -8.31 -26.71
N PRO A 610 -2.80 -8.45 -27.66
CA PRO A 610 -3.73 -7.40 -28.07
C PRO A 610 -4.99 -7.36 -27.20
N LEU A 611 -4.81 -7.09 -25.90
CA LEU A 611 -5.89 -6.83 -24.96
C LEU A 611 -5.68 -5.52 -24.19
N GLN A 612 -5.43 -4.43 -24.92
CA GLN A 612 -5.89 -3.12 -24.45
C GLN A 612 -7.39 -2.99 -24.81
N LEU A 613 -8.24 -3.41 -23.87
CA LEU A 613 -9.67 -3.10 -23.90
C LEU A 613 -9.88 -1.78 -23.14
N ALA A 614 -9.59 -0.66 -23.79
CA ALA A 614 -10.18 0.62 -23.45
C ALA A 614 -11.50 0.72 -24.23
N TYR A 615 -12.62 0.72 -23.50
CA TYR A 615 -13.99 1.10 -23.87
C TYR A 615 -14.33 1.18 -25.40
N PRO A 616 -15.10 0.23 -25.97
CA PRO A 616 -15.30 0.16 -27.41
C PRO A 616 -16.31 1.21 -27.89
N ASN A 617 -15.82 2.33 -28.43
CA ASN A 617 -16.55 3.10 -29.42
C ASN A 617 -16.47 2.34 -30.76
N GLY A 618 -17.60 2.17 -31.46
CA GLY A 618 -17.63 1.42 -32.71
C GLY A 618 -19.02 1.04 -33.22
N TRP A 619 -19.03 0.26 -34.29
CA TRP A 619 -20.25 -0.18 -34.97
C TRP A 619 -20.33 -1.70 -35.04
N SER A 620 -21.54 -2.23 -34.91
CA SER A 620 -21.84 -3.63 -35.25
C SER A 620 -22.52 -3.67 -36.59
N LEU A 621 -21.93 -4.38 -37.55
CA LEU A 621 -22.45 -4.60 -38.89
C LEU A 621 -23.20 -5.94 -38.96
N ALA A 622 -24.12 -6.08 -39.92
CA ALA A 622 -24.75 -7.35 -40.26
C ALA A 622 -25.13 -7.37 -41.74
N GLY A 623 -25.12 -8.56 -42.36
CA GLY A 623 -25.50 -8.78 -43.75
C GLY A 623 -24.34 -9.21 -44.66
N ILE A 624 -24.61 -9.18 -45.96
CA ILE A 624 -23.68 -9.52 -47.05
C ILE A 624 -23.82 -8.42 -48.11
N ALA A 625 -22.73 -7.77 -48.48
CA ALA A 625 -22.73 -6.66 -49.42
C ALA A 625 -23.20 -7.06 -50.82
N GLU A 626 -23.97 -6.18 -51.46
CA GLU A 626 -24.33 -6.28 -52.88
C GLU A 626 -23.19 -5.79 -53.80
N GLY A 627 -22.27 -4.98 -53.26
CA GLY A 627 -21.04 -4.55 -53.91
C GLY A 627 -21.16 -3.26 -54.73
N GLY A 628 -20.02 -2.59 -54.91
CA GLY A 628 -19.90 -1.35 -55.68
C GLY A 628 -20.50 -0.12 -54.99
N GLN A 629 -20.82 -0.22 -53.69
CA GLN A 629 -21.40 0.87 -52.90
C GLN A 629 -20.39 1.40 -51.88
N ILE A 630 -20.57 2.67 -51.48
CA ILE A 630 -19.66 3.34 -50.54
C ILE A 630 -20.24 3.26 -49.12
N ILE A 631 -19.40 2.87 -48.16
CA ILE A 631 -19.66 3.07 -46.73
C ILE A 631 -18.82 4.27 -46.30
N SER A 632 -19.48 5.34 -45.85
CA SER A 632 -18.83 6.54 -45.31
C SER A 632 -18.91 6.54 -43.80
N PHE A 633 -17.84 6.91 -43.12
CA PHE A 633 -17.82 6.99 -41.66
C PHE A 633 -16.84 8.04 -41.18
N THR A 634 -17.03 8.51 -39.95
CA THR A 634 -16.24 9.60 -39.36
C THR A 634 -15.64 9.17 -38.04
N VAL A 635 -14.32 9.36 -37.90
CA VAL A 635 -13.55 9.13 -36.67
C VAL A 635 -12.79 10.41 -36.35
N GLU A 636 -12.91 10.95 -35.15
CA GLU A 636 -12.29 12.24 -34.76
C GLU A 636 -12.49 13.35 -35.82
N ASP A 637 -13.73 13.46 -36.33
CA ASP A 637 -14.13 14.40 -37.39
C ASP A 637 -13.41 14.24 -38.75
N ILE A 638 -12.65 13.16 -38.94
CA ILE A 638 -12.00 12.80 -40.20
C ILE A 638 -12.92 11.86 -40.99
N PRO A 639 -13.40 12.27 -42.19
CA PRO A 639 -14.25 11.43 -43.02
C PRO A 639 -13.42 10.37 -43.76
N LEU A 640 -13.83 9.12 -43.61
CA LEU A 640 -13.26 7.94 -44.27
C LEU A 640 -14.31 7.26 -45.14
N GLN A 641 -13.84 6.52 -46.15
CA GLN A 641 -14.70 5.77 -47.05
C GLN A 641 -14.08 4.43 -47.43
N ILE A 642 -14.91 3.40 -47.50
CA ILE A 642 -14.55 2.14 -48.16
C ILE A 642 -15.60 1.81 -49.23
N THR A 643 -15.20 1.06 -50.25
CA THR A 643 -16.11 0.53 -51.28
C THR A 643 -16.34 -0.95 -51.02
N THR A 644 -17.60 -1.38 -50.94
CA THR A 644 -17.96 -2.80 -50.76
C THR A 644 -17.74 -3.60 -52.04
N VAL A 645 -17.43 -4.88 -51.89
CA VAL A 645 -17.38 -5.86 -52.98
C VAL A 645 -18.53 -6.85 -52.81
N ALA A 646 -19.17 -7.23 -53.92
CA ALA A 646 -20.30 -8.14 -53.91
C ALA A 646 -19.94 -9.46 -53.21
N GLY A 647 -20.76 -9.87 -52.24
CA GLY A 647 -20.52 -11.08 -51.45
C GLY A 647 -19.65 -10.87 -50.20
N GLN A 648 -19.11 -9.67 -49.94
CA GLN A 648 -18.40 -9.40 -48.69
C GLN A 648 -19.32 -9.52 -47.48
N THR A 649 -18.89 -10.29 -46.50
CA THR A 649 -19.55 -10.44 -45.21
C THR A 649 -19.36 -9.20 -44.35
N ALA A 650 -20.27 -8.97 -43.41
CA ALA A 650 -20.14 -7.92 -42.40
C ALA A 650 -18.79 -7.95 -41.63
N ALA A 651 -18.14 -9.12 -41.50
CA ALA A 651 -16.83 -9.22 -40.86
C ALA A 651 -15.67 -8.75 -41.74
N GLU A 652 -15.72 -9.04 -43.04
CA GLU A 652 -14.75 -8.54 -44.01
C GLU A 652 -14.87 -7.02 -44.16
N ILE A 653 -16.09 -6.50 -44.11
CA ILE A 653 -16.34 -5.05 -44.15
C ILE A 653 -15.83 -4.37 -42.87
N ALA A 654 -16.07 -4.95 -41.68
CA ALA A 654 -15.53 -4.41 -40.44
C ALA A 654 -14.00 -4.39 -40.43
N THR A 655 -13.37 -5.37 -41.08
CA THR A 655 -11.91 -5.42 -41.26
C THR A 655 -11.44 -4.33 -42.22
N ALA A 656 -12.10 -4.18 -43.37
CA ALA A 656 -11.77 -3.14 -44.35
C ALA A 656 -11.93 -1.72 -43.78
N MET A 657 -12.97 -1.48 -42.96
CA MET A 657 -13.12 -0.20 -42.25
C MET A 657 -11.98 0.05 -41.26
N ALA A 658 -11.48 -1.00 -40.59
CA ALA A 658 -10.38 -0.87 -39.66
C ALA A 658 -9.04 -0.58 -40.37
N ASP A 659 -8.79 -1.26 -41.49
CA ASP A 659 -7.60 -1.04 -42.31
C ASP A 659 -7.55 0.41 -42.82
N GLU A 660 -8.70 0.96 -43.25
CA GLU A 660 -8.78 2.35 -43.72
C GLU A 660 -8.43 3.36 -42.61
N ILE A 661 -8.86 3.13 -41.36
CA ILE A 661 -8.46 3.95 -40.21
C ILE A 661 -6.94 3.88 -39.97
N LEU A 662 -6.34 2.70 -40.12
CA LEU A 662 -4.90 2.51 -39.93
C LEU A 662 -4.05 3.07 -41.08
N LEU A 663 -4.64 3.25 -42.26
CA LEU A 663 -3.96 3.84 -43.42
C LEU A 663 -3.95 5.37 -43.38
N ASP A 664 -4.95 6.00 -42.75
CA ASP A 664 -5.03 7.45 -42.65
C ASP A 664 -3.88 8.02 -41.78
N SER A 665 -3.06 8.90 -42.36
CA SER A 665 -1.93 9.50 -41.67
C SER A 665 -2.33 10.45 -40.56
N THR A 666 -3.50 11.08 -40.67
CA THR A 666 -3.98 12.07 -39.69
C THR A 666 -4.50 11.35 -38.45
N LEU A 667 -5.30 10.28 -38.62
CA LEU A 667 -5.76 9.44 -37.52
C LEU A 667 -4.61 8.72 -36.82
N ARG A 668 -3.60 8.24 -37.57
CA ARG A 668 -2.36 7.74 -36.97
C ARG A 668 -1.61 8.81 -36.19
N SER A 669 -1.58 10.05 -36.69
CA SER A 669 -0.98 11.16 -35.95
C SER A 669 -1.77 11.53 -34.68
N TYR A 670 -3.04 11.14 -34.61
CA TYR A 670 -3.90 11.27 -33.42
C TYR A 670 -3.82 10.04 -32.48
N GLY A 671 -2.98 9.06 -32.79
CA GLY A 671 -2.86 7.83 -31.99
C GLY A 671 -4.08 6.92 -32.08
N ILE A 672 -4.96 7.13 -33.06
CA ILE A 672 -6.18 6.34 -33.22
C ILE A 672 -5.82 4.98 -33.83
N TYR A 673 -6.14 3.92 -33.11
CA TYR A 673 -6.07 2.55 -33.58
C TYR A 673 -7.46 2.00 -33.86
N SER A 674 -7.55 0.97 -34.68
CA SER A 674 -8.81 0.25 -34.88
C SER A 674 -8.58 -1.24 -35.15
N ARG A 675 -9.64 -2.03 -34.96
CA ARG A 675 -9.62 -3.46 -35.24
C ARG A 675 -11.01 -3.96 -35.66
N GLY A 676 -11.03 -4.75 -36.74
CA GLY A 676 -12.17 -5.61 -37.07
C GLY A 676 -12.23 -6.83 -36.14
N ALA A 677 -13.32 -6.99 -35.40
CA ALA A 677 -13.57 -8.09 -34.49
C ALA A 677 -14.89 -8.77 -34.85
N ASN A 678 -14.83 -9.81 -35.70
CA ASN A 678 -15.99 -10.40 -36.35
C ASN A 678 -16.80 -9.33 -37.08
N THR A 679 -18.11 -9.25 -36.87
CA THR A 679 -18.98 -8.24 -37.48
C THR A 679 -18.92 -6.87 -36.79
N ARG A 680 -17.94 -6.63 -35.91
CA ARG A 680 -17.79 -5.37 -35.18
C ARG A 680 -16.50 -4.68 -35.57
N ILE A 681 -16.52 -3.37 -35.61
CA ILE A 681 -15.32 -2.54 -35.65
C ILE A 681 -15.16 -1.85 -34.30
N LEU A 682 -13.94 -1.92 -33.76
CA LEU A 682 -13.54 -1.28 -32.51
C LEU A 682 -12.56 -0.15 -32.87
N VAL A 683 -12.80 1.06 -32.35
CA VAL A 683 -11.98 2.25 -32.65
C VAL A 683 -11.55 2.89 -31.34
N GLY A 684 -10.25 3.17 -31.20
CA GLY A 684 -9.65 3.85 -30.05
C GLY A 684 -9.90 5.36 -30.01
N GLY A 685 -11.04 5.84 -30.52
CA GLY A 685 -11.39 7.26 -30.67
C GLY A 685 -12.90 7.50 -30.71
N SER A 686 -13.31 8.76 -30.89
CA SER A 686 -14.70 9.18 -31.06
C SER A 686 -15.19 8.83 -32.46
N VAL A 687 -16.35 8.17 -32.53
CA VAL A 687 -17.04 7.86 -33.78
C VAL A 687 -18.32 8.69 -33.87
N SER A 688 -18.45 9.54 -34.89
CA SER A 688 -19.51 10.55 -34.97
C SER A 688 -20.44 10.41 -36.17
N GLY A 689 -20.10 9.58 -37.17
CA GLY A 689 -20.92 9.38 -38.36
C GLY A 689 -20.75 8.01 -39.00
N LEU A 690 -21.85 7.40 -39.44
CA LEU A 690 -21.87 6.19 -40.27
C LEU A 690 -23.01 6.29 -41.30
N GLY A 691 -22.65 6.21 -42.58
CA GLY A 691 -23.56 6.13 -43.71
C GLY A 691 -23.27 4.88 -44.53
N ILE A 692 -24.23 3.97 -44.62
CA ILE A 692 -24.13 2.72 -45.37
C ILE A 692 -24.93 2.86 -46.66
N GLY A 693 -24.24 2.92 -47.80
CA GLY A 693 -24.87 2.94 -49.13
C GLY A 693 -25.20 1.54 -49.68
N ASP A 694 -24.66 0.48 -49.07
CA ASP A 694 -24.88 -0.90 -49.51
C ASP A 694 -26.15 -1.49 -48.88
N ALA A 695 -27.17 -1.79 -49.69
CA ALA A 695 -28.46 -2.31 -49.22
C ALA A 695 -28.35 -3.71 -48.57
N GLY A 696 -27.27 -4.44 -48.84
CA GLY A 696 -26.98 -5.73 -48.24
C GLY A 696 -26.40 -5.65 -46.82
N ILE A 697 -26.08 -4.44 -46.32
CA ILE A 697 -25.45 -4.21 -45.02
C ILE A 697 -26.33 -3.31 -44.13
N THR A 698 -26.41 -3.68 -42.86
CA THR A 698 -27.06 -2.89 -41.81
C THR A 698 -26.10 -2.67 -40.65
N ALA A 699 -26.29 -1.59 -39.89
CA ALA A 699 -25.50 -1.34 -38.69
C ALA A 699 -26.32 -0.84 -37.51
N VAL A 700 -25.81 -1.13 -36.31
CA VAL A 700 -26.28 -0.58 -35.05
C VAL A 700 -25.11 0.15 -34.39
N SER A 701 -25.28 1.44 -34.10
CA SER A 701 -24.33 2.22 -33.30
C SER A 701 -24.34 1.72 -31.86
N LEU A 702 -23.16 1.48 -31.28
CA LEU A 702 -23.04 1.26 -29.85
C LEU A 702 -23.21 2.61 -29.11
N PRO A 703 -23.91 2.66 -27.95
CA PRO A 703 -24.14 3.91 -27.24
C PRO A 703 -22.81 4.51 -26.76
N SER A 704 -22.59 5.81 -27.03
CA SER A 704 -21.50 6.58 -26.45
C SER A 704 -21.83 6.94 -24.99
N VAL A 705 -20.85 6.79 -24.08
CA VAL A 705 -20.96 7.31 -22.70
C VAL A 705 -20.59 8.81 -22.75
N PRO A 706 -21.44 9.75 -22.29
CA PRO A 706 -21.19 11.18 -22.45
C PRO A 706 -20.32 11.80 -21.34
N GLY A 707 -19.32 12.61 -21.76
CA GLY A 707 -18.59 13.61 -20.95
C GLY A 707 -17.09 13.59 -21.23
N LEU A 708 -16.36 14.65 -21.57
CA LEU A 708 -16.57 16.10 -21.68
C LEU A 708 -15.66 16.62 -22.82
N GLY A 709 -16.18 17.47 -23.72
CA GLY A 709 -15.43 18.02 -24.86
C GLY A 709 -15.20 19.55 -24.76
N PRO A 710 -14.06 20.09 -25.24
CA PRO A 710 -13.53 21.41 -24.84
C PRO A 710 -13.91 22.63 -25.70
N TRP A 711 -15.13 22.72 -26.27
CA TRP A 711 -15.47 23.79 -27.26
C TRP A 711 -16.74 24.59 -26.99
N ALA A 712 -16.98 25.00 -25.74
CA ALA A 712 -18.03 25.96 -25.38
C ALA A 712 -17.70 27.44 -25.71
N VAL A 713 -16.69 27.75 -26.52
CA VAL A 713 -16.34 29.14 -26.87
C VAL A 713 -15.99 29.26 -28.36
N GLY A 714 -17.01 29.44 -29.20
CA GLY A 714 -16.83 29.54 -30.65
C GLY A 714 -18.03 30.05 -31.43
N MET A 715 -18.50 31.26 -31.09
CA MET A 715 -19.29 32.16 -31.95
C MET A 715 -20.65 31.70 -32.52
N LEU A 716 -21.68 32.36 -31.97
CA LEU A 716 -22.84 32.94 -32.63
C LEU A 716 -22.60 33.32 -34.12
N MET A 717 -23.22 32.61 -35.08
CA MET A 717 -23.57 33.15 -36.41
C MET A 717 -24.85 32.50 -36.96
N LEU A 718 -25.91 33.32 -36.96
CA LEU A 718 -27.08 33.41 -37.84
C LEU A 718 -27.60 32.19 -38.64
N SER A 719 -28.91 31.96 -38.45
CA SER A 719 -30.03 31.89 -39.44
C SER A 719 -30.91 30.63 -39.25
N LEU A 720 -32.11 30.80 -38.67
CA LEU A 720 -33.42 31.03 -39.31
C LEU A 720 -34.12 29.74 -39.79
N VAL A 721 -35.34 29.57 -39.24
CA VAL A 721 -36.64 29.17 -39.85
C VAL A 721 -37.31 28.18 -38.90
N GLY A 722 -38.27 28.61 -38.09
CA GLY A 722 -39.70 28.65 -38.46
C GLY A 722 -40.33 27.31 -38.08
N THR A 723 -41.19 27.18 -37.08
CA THR A 723 -42.58 27.65 -37.02
C THR A 723 -43.16 27.07 -35.72
N GLY A 724 -43.87 27.84 -34.91
CA GLY A 724 -45.34 27.79 -34.89
C GLY A 724 -45.83 27.31 -33.50
N VAL A 725 -46.37 28.18 -32.63
CA VAL A 725 -47.83 28.47 -32.51
C VAL A 725 -48.52 27.29 -31.78
N LEU A 726 -48.98 27.36 -30.51
CA LEU A 726 -50.01 28.24 -29.95
C LEU A 726 -50.19 28.07 -28.41
N ARG A 727 -50.37 29.22 -27.72
CA ARG A 727 -51.32 29.56 -26.62
C ARG A 727 -51.49 28.60 -25.41
N ARG A 728 -51.61 29.07 -24.16
CA ARG A 728 -52.36 30.25 -23.68
C ARG A 728 -51.99 30.58 -22.23
N SER A 729 -51.75 31.86 -21.93
CA SER A 729 -51.68 32.40 -20.57
C SER A 729 -53.08 32.61 -19.98
N ARG A 730 -53.24 32.38 -18.67
CA ARG A 730 -54.26 33.05 -17.83
C ARG A 730 -53.54 33.89 -16.78
N LYS A 731 -53.86 35.19 -16.72
CA LYS A 731 -53.49 36.09 -15.61
C LYS A 731 -54.64 36.12 -14.59
N LYS A 732 -54.24 36.07 -13.32
CA LYS A 732 -54.82 36.64 -12.08
C LYS A 732 -56.35 36.57 -11.88
N THR A 733 -56.73 35.80 -10.86
CA THR A 733 -57.22 36.31 -9.56
C THR A 733 -56.56 35.52 -8.46
#